data_AF-A0A2V4HZG6-F1
#
_entry.id   AF-A0A2V4HZG6-F1
#
_cell.length_a   1.000
_cell.length_b   1.000
_cell.length_c   1.000
_cell.angle_alpha   90.00
_cell.angle_beta   90.00
_cell.angle_gamma   90.00
#
_symmetry.space_group_name_H-M   'P 1'
#
loop_
_entity.id
_entity.type
_entity.pdbx_description
1 polymer ?
#
loop_
_entity_poly.entity_id
_entity_poly.type
_entity_poly.pdbx_seq_one_letter_code
_entity_poly.pdbx_strand_id
1 'polypeptide(L)'
;MTPRLSLTIASLLLCSSALAAPTKPMTDFQRFTSYPFMERGYREAQKDNWAEVERLTRHVLGRVPNNNEARALLAEALAHQRRYKEAQAIAEDLDDNPEHADALLELRLTWIEQDPPAASQVEAWLADSQGQQRVRLWQAYSVSLAKFGGAAKALEWLNHLPVRDDGMVLRMTRANFAEQLRNWGETIDQLQPLADQGQLPPQDWQRLANAYIQQVDEKGLNSLLASAPSQEAATRARLAMANRAIAMGHNQQAERWLQSLPAEQLQHPEQRQQLWQLAREGDDASLVRQLSNELQRPCLETVDWLSHKDLKLAREQLGQCQARDNPRSYAILRQRLYGDPTQPAQPRTAAQWEQRYRQTGDLAALEQASFMLLESGQSERARQLLDNAYARYQGRLTPSLLQRLGNLYARNDGPLDGPRMLALVPRVDAITRGQLLGRLAEAGQCDAVRKAIPATPAEAGQYRALGRCAMPDQPGEAVVYYQAAERLGDSGSRLPLAYALEASGDSQAALPIWNSLPASAWTDNARLTAARGALNAGDANAARRHWDAAAHQSADDWALGAAIAQRQGDPQQALGFQREALRHAPRADHYYAAAGTAQQAGDSAQSSAWLAEAVRLAPDQPRYRADYGMRLAGSADKQQRRQSIPYLERASRDFPEDYRLGETLALRYDEVEDSASARRELRRVLDVERNLVDGDDEYGSLEARKYRQRRAHEALSRRDSITLASTWSPAGTSTNDKFLDNGERSGSSRRARSQNVQLAMWDHALGEEPSRNGSTLSVYGRVLFGGQSRTDYAQSMGTGVGLRYKPLGQANLNLYAELYHQRQIDSTHYSGLSLGELLSPAKVGGNWGDLRHNAESSNDLLLRATASFLDQGKYRNDWRIDEDDWDERFLYLDAAWWTRAGDHAWLSRFQQGHAWKLPSQSPQTIMPYGFLEFSSQDPSNEWRQDARAGVGVRWQWWFDDDRYNAYRGSLKVRAEYQQALGGNLYERGNGVLLGVEMNF
;
A
#
# COMPACT_ATOMS: atom_id res chain seq x y z
N MET A 1 -5.45 -13.49 -4.61
CA MET A 1 -4.75 -12.30 -5.12
C MET A 1 -5.73 -11.56 -6.02
N THR A 2 -6.05 -10.30 -5.72
CA THR A 2 -7.12 -9.54 -6.40
C THR A 2 -6.62 -8.14 -6.73
N PRO A 3 -6.50 -7.75 -8.01
CA PRO A 3 -6.15 -6.38 -8.36
C PRO A 3 -7.34 -5.47 -8.06
N ARG A 4 -7.16 -4.51 -7.15
CA ARG A 4 -8.05 -3.34 -7.06
C ARG A 4 -7.53 -2.31 -8.06
N LEU A 5 -8.21 -2.19 -9.19
CA LEU A 5 -8.06 -1.05 -10.09
C LEU A 5 -8.63 0.18 -9.38
N SER A 6 -7.74 1.07 -8.93
CA SER A 6 -8.12 2.41 -8.47
C SER A 6 -8.17 3.33 -9.68
N LEU A 7 -9.30 4.02 -9.91
CA LEU A 7 -9.47 4.88 -11.09
C LEU A 7 -8.53 6.09 -11.04
N THR A 8 -7.61 6.18 -11.99
CA THR A 8 -6.75 7.34 -12.20
C THR A 8 -7.45 8.39 -13.07
N ILE A 9 -8.37 9.14 -12.49
CA ILE A 9 -8.93 10.37 -13.11
C ILE A 9 -7.92 11.55 -13.00
N ALA A 10 -6.92 11.43 -12.11
CA ALA A 10 -5.86 12.42 -11.86
C ALA A 10 -4.93 12.76 -13.04
N SER A 11 -5.15 12.18 -14.23
CA SER A 11 -4.37 12.44 -15.45
C SER A 11 -4.54 13.87 -16.01
N LEU A 12 -5.60 14.57 -15.60
CA LEU A 12 -6.04 15.85 -16.20
C LEU A 12 -5.32 17.11 -15.69
N LEU A 13 -4.44 17.00 -14.69
CA LEU A 13 -3.81 18.15 -14.00
C LEU A 13 -2.30 18.31 -14.21
N LEU A 14 -1.70 17.57 -15.16
CA LEU A 14 -0.23 17.46 -15.30
C LEU A 14 0.31 17.69 -16.72
N CYS A 15 -0.21 18.67 -17.46
CA CYS A 15 0.58 19.48 -18.41
C CYS A 15 -0.25 20.66 -18.98
N SER A 16 0.17 21.91 -18.77
CA SER A 16 -0.37 23.09 -19.47
C SER A 16 0.63 24.26 -19.53
N SER A 17 1.94 23.97 -19.60
CA SER A 17 3.00 24.98 -19.73
C SER A 17 3.40 25.19 -21.21
N ALA A 18 2.41 25.48 -22.06
CA ALA A 18 2.59 25.76 -23.48
C ALA A 18 1.61 26.84 -23.98
N LEU A 19 1.97 27.54 -25.06
CA LEU A 19 1.14 28.58 -25.68
C LEU A 19 0.09 27.95 -26.61
N ALA A 20 -1.19 28.20 -26.36
CA ALA A 20 -2.29 27.79 -27.23
C ALA A 20 -3.21 28.96 -27.63
N ALA A 21 -3.60 28.97 -28.90
CA ALA A 21 -4.61 29.82 -29.53
C ALA A 21 -5.01 29.09 -30.84
N PRO A 22 -6.31 29.08 -31.25
CA PRO A 22 -7.09 30.30 -31.35
C PRO A 22 -8.55 30.18 -30.86
N THR A 23 -8.76 30.38 -29.55
CA THR A 23 -9.95 31.11 -29.07
C THR A 23 -9.54 32.53 -28.67
N LYS A 24 -10.48 33.44 -28.34
CA LYS A 24 -10.12 34.79 -27.87
C LYS A 24 -9.38 34.66 -26.53
N PRO A 25 -8.06 34.98 -26.46
CA PRO A 25 -7.32 34.84 -25.22
C PRO A 25 -7.93 35.74 -24.15
N MET A 26 -8.17 35.18 -22.97
CA MET A 26 -8.74 35.93 -21.85
C MET A 26 -7.86 37.15 -21.54
N THR A 27 -8.50 38.33 -21.48
CA THR A 27 -7.83 39.56 -21.03
C THR A 27 -7.41 39.42 -19.58
N ASP A 28 -6.42 40.19 -19.14
CA ASP A 28 -5.93 40.09 -17.76
C ASP A 28 -7.03 40.43 -16.74
N PHE A 29 -7.97 41.30 -17.11
CA PHE A 29 -9.19 41.56 -16.32
C PHE A 29 -10.14 40.35 -16.27
N GLN A 30 -10.30 39.60 -17.36
CA GLN A 30 -11.07 38.35 -17.35
C GLN A 30 -10.40 37.28 -16.47
N ARG A 31 -9.07 37.15 -16.53
CA ARG A 31 -8.31 36.23 -15.65
C ARG A 31 -8.46 36.62 -14.18
N PHE A 32 -8.25 37.89 -13.86
CA PHE A 32 -8.37 38.43 -12.51
C PHE A 32 -9.79 38.26 -11.93
N THR A 33 -10.84 38.42 -12.75
CA THR A 33 -12.23 38.27 -12.30
C THR A 33 -12.70 36.81 -12.19
N SER A 34 -12.05 35.85 -12.87
CA SER A 34 -12.31 34.42 -12.65
C SER A 34 -11.49 33.81 -11.52
N TYR A 35 -10.26 34.29 -11.30
CA TYR A 35 -9.27 33.64 -10.42
C TYR A 35 -9.78 33.28 -9.01
N PRO A 36 -10.44 34.16 -8.23
CA PRO A 36 -10.89 33.80 -6.87
C PRO A 36 -11.96 32.71 -6.83
N PHE A 37 -12.74 32.55 -7.91
CA PHE A 37 -13.74 31.50 -8.03
C PHE A 37 -13.14 30.18 -8.53
N MET A 38 -12.10 30.25 -9.37
CA MET A 38 -11.35 29.08 -9.84
C MET A 38 -10.49 28.48 -8.72
N GLU A 39 -9.71 29.31 -8.02
CA GLU A 39 -8.92 28.91 -6.86
C GLU A 39 -9.80 28.28 -5.78
N ARG A 40 -10.97 28.87 -5.50
CA ARG A 40 -11.94 28.22 -4.60
C ARG A 40 -12.50 26.93 -5.21
N GLY A 41 -12.80 26.87 -6.51
CA GLY A 41 -13.22 25.65 -7.19
C GLY A 41 -12.25 24.49 -6.97
N TYR A 42 -10.95 24.71 -7.15
CA TYR A 42 -9.92 23.70 -6.87
C TYR A 42 -9.86 23.31 -5.38
N ARG A 43 -10.00 24.27 -4.45
CA ARG A 43 -10.03 23.99 -3.00
C ARG A 43 -11.29 23.29 -2.50
N GLU A 44 -12.39 23.32 -3.26
CA GLU A 44 -13.61 22.55 -2.99
C GLU A 44 -13.54 21.16 -3.67
N ALA A 45 -12.90 21.05 -4.84
CA ALA A 45 -12.61 19.78 -5.52
C ALA A 45 -11.69 18.86 -4.68
N GLN A 46 -10.64 19.44 -4.08
CA GLN A 46 -9.76 18.75 -3.11
C GLN A 46 -10.49 18.23 -1.86
N LYS A 47 -11.76 18.60 -1.64
CA LYS A 47 -12.60 18.18 -0.51
C LYS A 47 -13.81 17.34 -0.94
N ASP A 48 -13.79 16.82 -2.17
CA ASP A 48 -14.90 16.11 -2.81
C ASP A 48 -16.23 16.91 -2.89
N ASN A 49 -16.20 18.25 -2.75
CA ASN A 49 -17.38 19.11 -2.70
C ASN A 49 -17.86 19.52 -4.11
N TRP A 50 -18.01 18.53 -4.99
CA TRP A 50 -18.23 18.71 -6.44
C TRP A 50 -19.46 19.56 -6.81
N ALA A 51 -20.49 19.59 -5.97
CA ALA A 51 -21.65 20.46 -6.17
C ALA A 51 -21.32 21.96 -6.02
N GLU A 52 -20.41 22.32 -5.11
CA GLU A 52 -19.92 23.70 -4.99
C GLU A 52 -18.93 24.04 -6.11
N VAL A 53 -18.12 23.07 -6.57
CA VAL A 53 -17.26 23.23 -7.75
C VAL A 53 -18.09 23.56 -9.00
N GLU A 54 -19.19 22.84 -9.27
CA GLU A 54 -20.13 23.17 -10.34
C GLU A 54 -20.74 24.58 -10.15
N ARG A 55 -21.16 24.92 -8.93
CA ARG A 55 -21.77 26.24 -8.65
C ARG A 55 -20.77 27.37 -8.93
N LEU A 56 -19.49 27.20 -8.58
CA LEU A 56 -18.43 28.17 -8.80
C LEU A 56 -18.03 28.27 -10.28
N THR A 57 -17.83 27.14 -10.97
CA THR A 57 -17.43 27.15 -12.40
C THR A 57 -18.54 27.68 -13.31
N ARG A 58 -19.81 27.32 -13.09
CA ARG A 58 -20.95 27.96 -13.79
C ARG A 58 -21.03 29.46 -13.51
N HIS A 59 -20.64 29.91 -12.31
CA HIS A 59 -20.60 31.33 -11.93
C HIS A 59 -19.43 32.10 -12.58
N VAL A 60 -18.32 31.42 -12.90
CA VAL A 60 -17.24 31.95 -13.76
C VAL A 60 -17.72 32.06 -15.21
N LEU A 61 -18.20 30.97 -15.79
CA LEU A 61 -18.59 30.89 -17.20
C LEU A 61 -19.71 31.89 -17.54
N GLY A 62 -20.62 32.18 -16.60
CA GLY A 62 -21.64 33.23 -16.75
C GLY A 62 -21.12 34.67 -16.83
N ARG A 63 -19.83 34.93 -16.55
CA ARG A 63 -19.17 36.24 -16.73
C ARG A 63 -17.98 36.21 -17.67
N VAL A 64 -17.30 35.08 -17.77
CA VAL A 64 -16.14 34.84 -18.65
C VAL A 64 -16.41 33.57 -19.47
N PRO A 65 -17.25 33.66 -20.54
CA PRO A 65 -17.63 32.47 -21.31
C PRO A 65 -16.44 31.82 -22.04
N ASN A 66 -15.39 32.58 -22.32
CA ASN A 66 -14.13 32.13 -22.94
C ASN A 66 -13.08 31.63 -21.93
N ASN A 67 -13.49 31.20 -20.73
CA ASN A 67 -12.62 30.49 -19.80
C ASN A 67 -12.74 28.96 -19.99
N ASN A 68 -11.75 28.35 -20.64
CA ASN A 68 -11.73 26.92 -20.92
C ASN A 68 -11.31 26.09 -19.70
N GLU A 69 -10.47 26.64 -18.81
CA GLU A 69 -10.08 26.05 -17.51
C GLU A 69 -11.33 25.85 -16.60
N ALA A 70 -12.20 26.86 -16.53
CA ALA A 70 -13.51 26.79 -15.86
C ALA A 70 -14.48 25.80 -16.53
N ARG A 71 -14.34 25.56 -17.84
CA ARG A 71 -15.17 24.64 -18.61
C ARG A 71 -14.73 23.19 -18.37
N ALA A 72 -13.43 22.92 -18.37
CA ALA A 72 -12.87 21.62 -18.01
C ALA A 72 -13.22 21.23 -16.56
N LEU A 73 -13.02 22.13 -15.59
CA LEU A 73 -13.36 21.88 -14.18
C LEU A 73 -14.88 21.71 -13.95
N LEU A 74 -15.74 22.31 -14.80
CA LEU A 74 -17.18 22.03 -14.79
C LEU A 74 -17.49 20.62 -15.32
N ALA A 75 -16.84 20.18 -16.39
CA ALA A 75 -17.03 18.82 -16.90
C ALA A 75 -16.59 17.76 -15.87
N GLU A 76 -15.46 17.97 -15.20
CA GLU A 76 -14.98 17.13 -14.09
C GLU A 76 -15.99 17.08 -12.92
N ALA A 77 -16.46 18.24 -12.46
CA ALA A 77 -17.46 18.33 -11.39
C ALA A 77 -18.80 17.68 -11.73
N LEU A 78 -19.20 17.67 -13.00
CA LEU A 78 -20.37 16.94 -13.49
C LEU A 78 -20.12 15.43 -13.57
N ALA A 79 -18.92 15.01 -13.97
CA ALA A 79 -18.53 13.60 -14.04
C ALA A 79 -18.46 12.94 -12.65
N HIS A 80 -17.90 13.63 -11.64
CA HIS A 80 -17.90 13.16 -10.25
C HIS A 80 -19.32 13.06 -9.67
N GLN A 81 -20.23 13.94 -10.08
CA GLN A 81 -21.67 13.86 -9.77
C GLN A 81 -22.44 12.84 -10.64
N ARG A 82 -21.77 12.02 -11.45
CA ARG A 82 -22.34 11.05 -12.41
C ARG A 82 -23.26 11.65 -13.49
N ARG A 83 -23.21 12.96 -13.70
CA ARG A 83 -23.98 13.68 -14.74
C ARG A 83 -23.22 13.68 -16.07
N TYR A 84 -22.76 12.50 -16.48
CA TYR A 84 -21.81 12.30 -17.57
C TYR A 84 -22.29 12.88 -18.92
N LYS A 85 -23.60 12.87 -19.19
CA LYS A 85 -24.15 13.48 -20.41
C LYS A 85 -23.99 15.00 -20.45
N GLU A 86 -24.09 15.68 -19.31
CA GLU A 86 -23.79 17.12 -19.22
C GLU A 86 -22.28 17.35 -19.27
N ALA A 87 -21.49 16.52 -18.57
CA ALA A 87 -20.03 16.60 -18.62
C ALA A 87 -19.49 16.48 -20.05
N GLN A 88 -19.99 15.52 -20.84
CA GLN A 88 -19.63 15.33 -22.24
C GLN A 88 -19.94 16.58 -23.07
N ALA A 89 -21.15 17.15 -22.95
CA ALA A 89 -21.52 18.34 -23.73
C ALA A 89 -20.65 19.57 -23.39
N ILE A 90 -20.26 19.73 -22.11
CA ILE A 90 -19.35 20.80 -21.67
C ILE A 90 -17.92 20.57 -22.17
N ALA A 91 -17.48 19.30 -22.27
CA ALA A 91 -16.16 18.93 -22.79
C ALA A 91 -16.06 18.96 -24.33
N GLU A 92 -17.15 18.67 -25.05
CA GLU A 92 -17.24 18.78 -26.52
C GLU A 92 -17.26 20.24 -27.00
N ASP A 93 -17.64 21.17 -26.12
CA ASP A 93 -17.52 22.61 -26.32
C ASP A 93 -16.09 23.15 -26.09
N LEU A 94 -15.11 22.35 -25.62
CA LEU A 94 -13.71 22.80 -25.46
C LEU A 94 -13.02 23.01 -26.82
N ASP A 95 -11.89 23.73 -26.82
CA ASP A 95 -11.09 23.92 -28.03
C ASP A 95 -10.30 22.67 -28.43
N ASP A 96 -10.04 22.56 -29.74
CA ASP A 96 -9.57 21.39 -30.50
C ASP A 96 -8.09 21.02 -30.23
N ASN A 97 -7.73 20.95 -28.95
CA ASN A 97 -6.44 20.56 -28.41
C ASN A 97 -6.41 19.03 -28.22
N PRO A 98 -5.36 18.30 -28.66
CA PRO A 98 -5.16 16.89 -28.35
C PRO A 98 -5.36 16.52 -26.87
N GLU A 99 -4.96 17.37 -25.93
CA GLU A 99 -5.13 17.13 -24.48
C GLU A 99 -6.62 17.10 -24.09
N HIS A 100 -7.47 17.93 -24.71
CA HIS A 100 -8.92 17.91 -24.50
C HIS A 100 -9.59 16.72 -25.20
N ALA A 101 -9.09 16.29 -26.37
CA ALA A 101 -9.59 15.11 -27.07
C ALA A 101 -9.34 13.83 -26.26
N ASP A 102 -8.17 13.68 -25.64
CA ASP A 102 -7.88 12.55 -24.75
C ASP A 102 -8.62 12.67 -23.41
N ALA A 103 -8.80 13.87 -22.84
CA ALA A 103 -9.65 14.07 -21.66
C ALA A 103 -11.12 13.68 -21.90
N LEU A 104 -11.68 14.04 -23.06
CA LEU A 104 -13.02 13.64 -23.49
C LEU A 104 -13.11 12.12 -23.71
N LEU A 105 -12.04 11.46 -24.16
CA LEU A 105 -11.96 10.01 -24.24
C LEU A 105 -11.99 9.36 -22.85
N GLU A 106 -11.16 9.81 -21.89
CA GLU A 106 -11.17 9.26 -20.52
C GLU A 106 -12.52 9.46 -19.81
N LEU A 107 -13.19 10.59 -20.05
CA LEU A 107 -14.56 10.84 -19.58
C LEU A 107 -15.57 9.83 -20.16
N ARG A 108 -15.53 9.58 -21.48
CA ARG A 108 -16.39 8.59 -22.15
C ARG A 108 -16.11 7.16 -21.64
N LEU A 109 -14.84 6.81 -21.40
CA LEU A 109 -14.44 5.50 -20.83
C LEU A 109 -14.90 5.34 -19.37
N THR A 110 -14.77 6.40 -18.56
CA THR A 110 -15.24 6.42 -17.16
C THR A 110 -16.76 6.23 -17.10
N TRP A 111 -17.52 6.91 -17.97
CA TRP A 111 -18.97 6.72 -18.08
C TRP A 111 -19.31 5.26 -18.42
N ILE A 112 -18.63 4.66 -19.41
CA ILE A 112 -18.81 3.26 -19.81
C ILE A 112 -18.59 2.26 -18.65
N GLU A 113 -17.62 2.50 -17.76
CA GLU A 113 -17.35 1.60 -16.63
C GLU A 113 -18.37 1.75 -15.49
N GLN A 114 -18.75 2.99 -15.16
CA GLN A 114 -19.52 3.34 -13.95
C GLN A 114 -21.04 3.30 -14.16
N ASP A 115 -21.53 3.71 -15.32
CA ASP A 115 -22.96 3.79 -15.65
C ASP A 115 -23.17 3.65 -17.18
N PRO A 116 -23.00 2.43 -17.76
CA PRO A 116 -22.84 2.26 -19.20
C PRO A 116 -24.00 2.85 -20.03
N PRO A 117 -23.72 3.80 -20.95
CA PRO A 117 -24.75 4.45 -21.76
C PRO A 117 -25.40 3.50 -22.78
N ALA A 118 -26.46 3.96 -23.43
CA ALA A 118 -27.11 3.24 -24.52
C ALA A 118 -26.15 3.01 -25.72
N ALA A 119 -26.26 1.86 -26.38
CA ALA A 119 -25.33 1.43 -27.43
C ALA A 119 -25.18 2.47 -28.57
N SER A 120 -26.29 3.10 -28.98
CA SER A 120 -26.31 4.16 -30.00
C SER A 120 -25.47 5.40 -29.64
N GLN A 121 -25.27 5.70 -28.35
CA GLN A 121 -24.39 6.80 -27.92
C GLN A 121 -22.91 6.44 -28.08
N VAL A 122 -22.55 5.18 -27.83
CA VAL A 122 -21.19 4.66 -28.01
C VAL A 122 -20.88 4.46 -29.50
N GLU A 123 -21.85 3.98 -30.28
CA GLU A 123 -21.76 3.86 -31.74
C GLU A 123 -21.54 5.21 -32.42
N ALA A 124 -22.15 6.29 -31.92
CA ALA A 124 -21.86 7.66 -32.37
C ALA A 124 -20.39 8.02 -32.08
N TRP A 125 -19.91 7.88 -30.84
CA TRP A 125 -18.50 8.14 -30.51
C TRP A 125 -17.52 7.30 -31.36
N LEU A 126 -17.88 6.04 -31.65
CA LEU A 126 -17.10 5.13 -32.49
C LEU A 126 -17.14 5.48 -33.99
N ALA A 127 -18.20 6.16 -34.46
CA ALA A 127 -18.30 6.61 -35.84
C ALA A 127 -17.23 7.67 -36.15
N ASP A 128 -17.04 8.61 -35.22
CA ASP A 128 -16.11 9.74 -35.32
C ASP A 128 -14.68 9.37 -34.90
N SER A 129 -14.52 8.37 -34.02
CA SER A 129 -13.20 7.90 -33.56
C SER A 129 -12.47 7.02 -34.58
N GLN A 130 -11.13 7.10 -34.58
CA GLN A 130 -10.23 6.26 -35.39
C GLN A 130 -9.09 5.67 -34.52
N GLY A 131 -8.36 4.69 -35.05
CA GLY A 131 -7.18 4.12 -34.42
C GLY A 131 -7.38 3.65 -32.97
N GLN A 132 -6.42 3.99 -32.11
CA GLN A 132 -6.42 3.57 -30.70
C GLN A 132 -7.60 4.11 -29.89
N GLN A 133 -8.07 5.33 -30.18
CA GLN A 133 -9.22 5.90 -29.45
C GLN A 133 -10.50 5.08 -29.71
N ARG A 134 -10.71 4.67 -30.98
CA ARG A 134 -11.80 3.78 -31.37
C ARG A 134 -11.70 2.40 -30.69
N VAL A 135 -10.49 1.81 -30.66
CA VAL A 135 -10.23 0.53 -30.00
C VAL A 135 -10.57 0.58 -28.51
N ARG A 136 -10.09 1.61 -27.78
CA ARG A 136 -10.36 1.76 -26.34
C ARG A 136 -11.86 1.85 -26.03
N LEU A 137 -12.62 2.60 -26.83
CA LEU A 137 -14.07 2.77 -26.64
C LEU A 137 -14.84 1.44 -26.76
N TRP A 138 -14.66 0.67 -27.83
CA TRP A 138 -15.40 -0.59 -27.98
C TRP A 138 -14.89 -1.70 -27.07
N GLN A 139 -13.60 -1.70 -26.69
CA GLN A 139 -13.09 -2.61 -25.67
C GLN A 139 -13.74 -2.35 -24.30
N ALA A 140 -13.76 -1.10 -23.84
CA ALA A 140 -14.41 -0.76 -22.57
C ALA A 140 -15.91 -1.11 -22.59
N TYR A 141 -16.63 -0.78 -23.67
CA TYR A 141 -18.07 -1.03 -23.72
C TYR A 141 -18.41 -2.51 -23.84
N SER A 142 -17.66 -3.31 -24.60
CA SER A 142 -17.87 -4.76 -24.67
C SER A 142 -17.56 -5.46 -23.34
N VAL A 143 -16.55 -5.01 -22.58
CA VAL A 143 -16.29 -5.49 -21.21
C VAL A 143 -17.42 -5.11 -20.26
N SER A 144 -17.96 -3.88 -20.35
CA SER A 144 -19.10 -3.44 -19.54
C SER A 144 -20.38 -4.22 -19.88
N LEU A 145 -20.67 -4.43 -21.17
CA LEU A 145 -21.76 -5.31 -21.63
C LEU A 145 -21.59 -6.75 -21.13
N ALA A 146 -20.37 -7.30 -21.12
CA ALA A 146 -20.11 -8.63 -20.60
C ALA A 146 -20.33 -8.73 -19.08
N LYS A 147 -19.95 -7.69 -18.33
CA LYS A 147 -20.14 -7.56 -16.87
C LYS A 147 -21.62 -7.52 -16.46
N PHE A 148 -22.47 -6.84 -17.24
CA PHE A 148 -23.89 -6.64 -16.90
C PHE A 148 -24.88 -7.52 -17.68
N GLY A 149 -24.49 -8.10 -18.83
CA GLY A 149 -25.35 -8.89 -19.71
C GLY A 149 -24.72 -10.19 -20.24
N GLY A 150 -23.52 -10.55 -19.79
CA GLY A 150 -22.80 -11.74 -20.22
C GLY A 150 -22.15 -11.62 -21.60
N ALA A 151 -21.23 -12.54 -21.89
CA ALA A 151 -20.44 -12.54 -23.13
C ALA A 151 -21.30 -12.55 -24.41
N ALA A 152 -22.51 -13.11 -24.37
CA ALA A 152 -23.44 -13.15 -25.50
C ALA A 152 -23.84 -11.74 -25.97
N LYS A 153 -24.24 -10.88 -25.04
CA LYS A 153 -24.64 -9.49 -25.34
C LYS A 153 -23.45 -8.64 -25.81
N ALA A 154 -22.26 -8.90 -25.28
CA ALA A 154 -21.04 -8.24 -25.72
C ALA A 154 -20.66 -8.64 -27.16
N LEU A 155 -20.72 -9.94 -27.49
CA LEU A 155 -20.44 -10.44 -28.84
C LEU A 155 -21.48 -9.96 -29.86
N GLU A 156 -22.77 -10.02 -29.52
CA GLU A 156 -23.86 -9.53 -30.35
C GLU A 156 -23.63 -8.07 -30.75
N TRP A 157 -23.36 -7.20 -29.78
CA TRP A 157 -23.05 -5.78 -30.06
C TRP A 157 -21.76 -5.61 -30.85
N LEU A 158 -20.67 -6.28 -30.46
CA LEU A 158 -19.40 -6.20 -31.19
C LEU A 158 -19.54 -6.62 -32.66
N ASN A 159 -20.42 -7.56 -32.98
CA ASN A 159 -20.67 -8.02 -34.35
C ASN A 159 -21.42 -7.02 -35.22
N HIS A 160 -22.22 -6.12 -34.63
CA HIS A 160 -22.88 -5.03 -35.37
C HIS A 160 -21.90 -3.92 -35.80
N LEU A 161 -20.72 -3.82 -35.17
CA LEU A 161 -19.73 -2.80 -35.53
C LEU A 161 -19.10 -3.05 -36.91
N PRO A 162 -18.93 -2.02 -37.76
CA PRO A 162 -18.19 -2.14 -39.00
C PRO A 162 -16.70 -2.35 -38.72
N VAL A 163 -16.08 -3.28 -39.45
CA VAL A 163 -14.62 -3.52 -39.42
C VAL A 163 -13.94 -2.34 -40.12
N ARG A 164 -13.03 -1.63 -39.43
CA ARG A 164 -12.23 -0.52 -40.00
C ARG A 164 -10.72 -0.84 -39.89
N ASP A 165 -9.90 0.18 -39.71
CA ASP A 165 -8.48 0.16 -39.37
C ASP A 165 -8.17 -0.65 -38.10
N ASP A 166 -9.13 -0.73 -37.17
CA ASP A 166 -9.10 -1.58 -35.98
C ASP A 166 -9.35 -3.08 -36.24
N GLY A 167 -9.56 -3.47 -37.49
CA GLY A 167 -10.21 -4.72 -37.87
C GLY A 167 -9.55 -6.01 -37.38
N MET A 168 -8.22 -6.06 -37.26
CA MET A 168 -7.50 -7.22 -36.70
C MET A 168 -7.85 -7.42 -35.21
N VAL A 169 -7.77 -6.35 -34.42
CA VAL A 169 -8.01 -6.37 -32.96
C VAL A 169 -9.49 -6.63 -32.66
N LEU A 170 -10.39 -6.06 -33.47
CA LEU A 170 -11.83 -6.30 -33.38
C LEU A 170 -12.18 -7.78 -33.66
N ARG A 171 -11.62 -8.38 -34.73
CA ARG A 171 -11.80 -9.81 -35.06
C ARG A 171 -11.28 -10.72 -33.96
N MET A 172 -10.06 -10.48 -33.47
CA MET A 172 -9.49 -11.23 -32.36
C MET A 172 -10.38 -11.15 -31.10
N THR A 173 -10.94 -9.98 -30.79
CA THR A 173 -11.76 -9.81 -29.59
C THR A 173 -13.15 -10.44 -29.72
N ARG A 174 -13.78 -10.38 -30.90
CA ARG A 174 -15.00 -11.17 -31.20
C ARG A 174 -14.74 -12.66 -31.03
N ALA A 175 -13.63 -13.17 -31.57
CA ALA A 175 -13.23 -14.57 -31.40
C ALA A 175 -13.04 -14.94 -29.91
N ASN A 176 -12.46 -14.06 -29.09
CA ASN A 176 -12.34 -14.28 -27.64
C ASN A 176 -13.71 -14.50 -26.97
N PHE A 177 -14.71 -13.66 -27.27
CA PHE A 177 -16.06 -13.81 -26.71
C PHE A 177 -16.81 -15.00 -27.30
N ALA A 178 -16.62 -15.30 -28.59
CA ALA A 178 -17.18 -16.49 -29.23
C ALA A 178 -16.67 -17.79 -28.59
N GLU A 179 -15.38 -17.89 -28.27
CA GLU A 179 -14.79 -19.04 -27.57
C GLU A 179 -15.35 -19.22 -26.15
N GLN A 180 -15.54 -18.13 -25.39
CA GLN A 180 -16.17 -18.17 -24.06
C GLN A 180 -17.59 -18.76 -24.12
N LEU A 181 -18.33 -18.44 -25.18
CA LEU A 181 -19.67 -18.96 -25.45
C LEU A 181 -19.68 -20.34 -26.11
N ARG A 182 -18.50 -20.88 -26.46
CA ARG A 182 -18.33 -22.10 -27.28
C ARG A 182 -18.98 -22.00 -28.67
N ASN A 183 -19.13 -20.79 -29.20
CA ASN A 183 -19.59 -20.54 -30.57
C ASN A 183 -18.41 -20.66 -31.54
N TRP A 184 -17.99 -21.89 -31.79
CA TRP A 184 -16.82 -22.18 -32.62
C TRP A 184 -16.97 -21.74 -34.09
N GLY A 185 -18.19 -21.60 -34.60
CA GLY A 185 -18.45 -21.12 -35.96
C GLY A 185 -18.05 -19.64 -36.10
N GLU A 186 -18.57 -18.81 -35.20
CA GLU A 186 -18.17 -17.39 -35.12
C GLU A 186 -16.66 -17.23 -34.84
N THR A 187 -16.06 -18.11 -34.03
CA THR A 187 -14.59 -18.13 -33.84
C THR A 187 -13.86 -18.34 -35.17
N ILE A 188 -14.36 -19.22 -36.06
CA ILE A 188 -13.82 -19.44 -37.40
C ILE A 188 -14.08 -18.22 -38.29
N ASP A 189 -15.31 -17.70 -38.35
CA ASP A 189 -15.69 -16.58 -39.23
C ASP A 189 -14.90 -15.28 -38.95
N GLN A 190 -14.47 -15.07 -37.69
CA GLN A 190 -13.67 -13.92 -37.31
C GLN A 190 -12.17 -14.13 -37.54
N LEU A 191 -11.61 -15.33 -37.27
CA LEU A 191 -10.16 -15.61 -37.38
C LEU A 191 -9.70 -16.10 -38.76
N GLN A 192 -10.51 -16.86 -39.50
CA GLN A 192 -10.12 -17.42 -40.81
C GLN A 192 -9.70 -16.34 -41.82
N PRO A 193 -10.38 -15.17 -41.93
CA PRO A 193 -9.92 -14.10 -42.83
C PRO A 193 -8.53 -13.54 -42.47
N LEU A 194 -8.07 -13.68 -41.22
CA LEU A 194 -6.71 -13.32 -40.82
C LEU A 194 -5.70 -14.42 -41.19
N ALA A 195 -6.13 -15.69 -41.19
CA ALA A 195 -5.31 -16.82 -41.69
C ALA A 195 -5.08 -16.70 -43.21
N ASP A 196 -6.15 -16.44 -43.98
CA ASP A 196 -6.09 -16.30 -45.44
C ASP A 196 -5.20 -15.12 -45.87
N GLN A 197 -5.11 -14.07 -45.05
CA GLN A 197 -4.26 -12.89 -45.28
C GLN A 197 -2.82 -13.06 -44.73
N GLY A 198 -2.49 -14.19 -44.09
CA GLY A 198 -1.19 -14.43 -43.47
C GLY A 198 -0.89 -13.55 -42.24
N GLN A 199 -1.92 -12.96 -41.63
CA GLN A 199 -1.81 -12.03 -40.50
C GLN A 199 -2.09 -12.69 -39.13
N LEU A 200 -2.51 -13.95 -39.11
CA LEU A 200 -2.86 -14.67 -37.88
C LEU A 200 -1.62 -15.05 -37.05
N PRO A 201 -1.48 -14.57 -35.78
CA PRO A 201 -0.35 -14.94 -34.93
C PRO A 201 -0.31 -16.44 -34.57
N PRO A 202 0.86 -17.02 -34.22
CA PRO A 202 0.98 -18.44 -33.90
C PRO A 202 0.09 -18.95 -32.76
N GLN A 203 -0.27 -18.09 -31.80
CA GLN A 203 -1.20 -18.45 -30.72
C GLN A 203 -2.65 -18.54 -31.24
N ASP A 204 -3.07 -17.59 -32.07
CA ASP A 204 -4.41 -17.56 -32.66
C ASP A 204 -4.59 -18.61 -33.77
N TRP A 205 -3.50 -19.02 -34.44
CA TRP A 205 -3.49 -20.24 -35.27
C TRP A 205 -3.93 -21.47 -34.47
N GLN A 206 -3.40 -21.66 -33.25
CA GLN A 206 -3.80 -22.79 -32.40
C GLN A 206 -5.27 -22.67 -31.93
N ARG A 207 -5.79 -21.45 -31.75
CA ARG A 207 -7.20 -21.19 -31.40
C ARG A 207 -8.15 -21.52 -32.54
N LEU A 208 -7.85 -21.05 -33.76
CA LEU A 208 -8.60 -21.37 -34.97
C LEU A 208 -8.55 -22.88 -35.29
N ALA A 209 -7.38 -23.51 -35.13
CA ALA A 209 -7.25 -24.97 -35.24
C ALA A 209 -8.14 -25.70 -34.22
N ASN A 210 -8.17 -25.24 -32.96
CA ASN A 210 -9.10 -25.78 -31.97
C ASN A 210 -10.57 -25.54 -32.36
N ALA A 211 -10.95 -24.39 -32.88
CA ALA A 211 -12.33 -24.14 -33.31
C ALA A 211 -12.79 -25.12 -34.40
N TYR A 212 -11.97 -25.35 -35.44
CA TYR A 212 -12.22 -26.39 -36.44
C TYR A 212 -12.31 -27.80 -35.84
N ILE A 213 -11.44 -28.13 -34.87
CA ILE A 213 -11.50 -29.40 -34.14
C ILE A 213 -12.82 -29.53 -33.37
N GLN A 214 -13.25 -28.51 -32.64
CA GLN A 214 -14.50 -28.56 -31.87
C GLN A 214 -15.73 -28.72 -32.78
N GLN A 215 -15.74 -28.15 -33.99
CA GLN A 215 -16.77 -28.39 -35.01
C GLN A 215 -16.60 -29.69 -35.81
N VAL A 216 -15.44 -30.35 -35.69
CA VAL A 216 -15.09 -31.59 -36.43
C VAL A 216 -14.99 -31.36 -37.95
N ASP A 217 -14.62 -30.15 -38.38
CA ASP A 217 -14.43 -29.81 -39.79
C ASP A 217 -13.05 -30.28 -40.30
N GLU A 218 -13.06 -31.35 -41.10
CA GLU A 218 -11.85 -31.85 -41.75
C GLU A 218 -11.28 -30.88 -42.79
N LYS A 219 -12.11 -30.09 -43.48
CA LYS A 219 -11.70 -29.30 -44.63
C LYS A 219 -10.99 -28.02 -44.19
N GLY A 220 -11.59 -27.28 -43.27
CA GLY A 220 -10.99 -26.11 -42.64
C GLY A 220 -9.65 -26.46 -41.97
N LEU A 221 -9.61 -27.52 -41.16
CA LEU A 221 -8.35 -27.91 -40.50
C LEU A 221 -7.27 -28.36 -41.50
N ASN A 222 -7.60 -29.13 -42.54
CA ASN A 222 -6.60 -29.53 -43.54
C ASN A 222 -6.06 -28.33 -44.34
N SER A 223 -6.88 -27.31 -44.61
CA SER A 223 -6.42 -26.06 -45.22
C SER A 223 -5.46 -25.32 -44.27
N LEU A 224 -5.86 -25.13 -43.01
CA LEU A 224 -5.09 -24.43 -41.99
C LEU A 224 -3.75 -25.12 -41.64
N LEU A 225 -3.66 -26.44 -41.78
CA LEU A 225 -2.43 -27.21 -41.57
C LEU A 225 -1.31 -26.88 -42.58
N ALA A 226 -1.61 -26.23 -43.71
CA ALA A 226 -0.61 -25.73 -44.66
C ALA A 226 0.14 -24.48 -44.16
N SER A 227 -0.48 -23.68 -43.26
CA SER A 227 0.10 -22.46 -42.67
C SER A 227 0.57 -22.66 -41.22
N ALA A 228 0.76 -23.91 -40.78
CA ALA A 228 1.09 -24.22 -39.40
C ALA A 228 2.45 -23.63 -38.95
N PRO A 229 2.52 -22.96 -37.78
CA PRO A 229 3.73 -22.26 -37.33
C PRO A 229 4.89 -23.20 -36.93
N SER A 230 4.61 -24.49 -36.72
CA SER A 230 5.64 -25.53 -36.59
C SER A 230 5.08 -26.91 -36.93
N GLN A 231 5.96 -27.85 -37.30
CA GLN A 231 5.62 -29.26 -37.49
C GLN A 231 5.05 -29.90 -36.21
N GLU A 232 5.47 -29.44 -35.03
CA GLU A 232 4.92 -29.88 -33.75
C GLU A 232 3.47 -29.39 -33.55
N ALA A 233 3.20 -28.11 -33.82
CA ALA A 233 1.84 -27.55 -33.76
C ALA A 233 0.90 -28.26 -34.75
N ALA A 234 1.39 -28.53 -35.96
CA ALA A 234 0.66 -29.30 -36.98
C ALA A 234 0.40 -30.76 -36.56
N THR A 235 1.31 -31.37 -35.78
CA THR A 235 1.15 -32.74 -35.24
C THR A 235 0.15 -32.74 -34.08
N ARG A 236 0.26 -31.77 -33.17
CA ARG A 236 -0.64 -31.58 -32.03
C ARG A 236 -2.09 -31.36 -32.47
N ALA A 237 -2.30 -30.58 -33.53
CA ALA A 237 -3.62 -30.35 -34.13
C ALA A 237 -4.23 -31.64 -34.74
N ARG A 238 -3.44 -32.43 -35.49
CA ARG A 238 -3.88 -33.74 -36.02
C ARG A 238 -4.31 -34.70 -34.92
N LEU A 239 -3.52 -34.82 -33.86
CA LEU A 239 -3.82 -35.69 -32.71
C LEU A 239 -5.06 -35.21 -31.93
N ALA A 240 -5.22 -33.89 -31.76
CA ALA A 240 -6.41 -33.32 -31.14
C ALA A 240 -7.68 -33.52 -31.98
N MET A 241 -7.59 -33.44 -33.32
CA MET A 241 -8.70 -33.77 -34.22
C MET A 241 -9.09 -35.25 -34.13
N ALA A 242 -8.10 -36.15 -34.13
CA ALA A 242 -8.34 -37.58 -33.91
C ALA A 242 -9.07 -37.84 -32.58
N ASN A 243 -8.52 -37.35 -31.47
CA ASN A 243 -9.12 -37.51 -30.13
C ASN A 243 -10.55 -36.94 -30.03
N ARG A 244 -10.84 -35.83 -30.72
CA ARG A 244 -12.18 -35.24 -30.79
C ARG A 244 -13.15 -36.05 -31.64
N ALA A 245 -12.71 -36.64 -32.74
CA ALA A 245 -13.52 -37.57 -33.53
C ALA A 245 -13.90 -38.83 -32.71
N ILE A 246 -12.97 -39.38 -31.91
CA ILE A 246 -13.27 -40.48 -30.96
C ILE A 246 -14.34 -40.05 -29.95
N ALA A 247 -14.20 -38.86 -29.36
CA ALA A 247 -15.16 -38.33 -28.38
C ALA A 247 -16.56 -38.06 -28.96
N MET A 248 -16.71 -38.04 -30.28
CA MET A 248 -17.99 -37.95 -31.01
C MET A 248 -18.44 -39.29 -31.62
N GLY A 249 -17.70 -40.39 -31.41
CA GLY A 249 -17.99 -41.71 -31.99
C GLY A 249 -17.71 -41.82 -33.50
N HIS A 250 -17.01 -40.85 -34.10
CA HIS A 250 -16.67 -40.82 -35.51
C HIS A 250 -15.41 -41.67 -35.79
N ASN A 251 -15.46 -42.97 -35.50
CA ASN A 251 -14.26 -43.81 -35.44
C ASN A 251 -13.46 -43.87 -36.76
N GLN A 252 -14.12 -43.97 -37.92
CA GLN A 252 -13.48 -43.92 -39.25
C GLN A 252 -12.83 -42.57 -39.60
N GLN A 253 -13.19 -41.49 -38.89
CA GLN A 253 -12.55 -40.19 -39.00
C GLN A 253 -11.34 -40.10 -38.07
N ALA A 254 -11.48 -40.56 -36.83
CA ALA A 254 -10.37 -40.66 -35.89
C ALA A 254 -9.20 -41.51 -36.45
N GLU A 255 -9.52 -42.65 -37.05
CA GLU A 255 -8.55 -43.56 -37.66
C GLU A 255 -7.73 -42.87 -38.77
N ARG A 256 -8.40 -42.20 -39.73
CA ARG A 256 -7.73 -41.43 -40.79
C ARG A 256 -6.86 -40.31 -40.25
N TRP A 257 -7.29 -39.59 -39.20
CA TRP A 257 -6.48 -38.53 -38.59
C TRP A 257 -5.27 -39.08 -37.83
N LEU A 258 -5.37 -40.24 -37.16
CA LEU A 258 -4.19 -40.91 -36.57
C LEU A 258 -3.21 -41.38 -37.65
N GLN A 259 -3.71 -41.99 -38.73
CA GLN A 259 -2.88 -42.39 -39.88
C GLN A 259 -2.20 -41.19 -40.59
N SER A 260 -2.70 -39.97 -40.40
CA SER A 260 -2.09 -38.73 -40.93
C SER A 260 -0.91 -38.18 -40.12
N LEU A 261 -0.59 -38.78 -38.97
CA LEU A 261 0.54 -38.36 -38.12
C LEU A 261 1.90 -38.75 -38.73
N PRO A 262 3.00 -38.04 -38.39
CA PRO A 262 4.35 -38.43 -38.81
C PRO A 262 4.70 -39.86 -38.38
N ALA A 263 5.47 -40.58 -39.19
CA ALA A 263 5.80 -41.99 -38.95
C ALA A 263 6.46 -42.25 -37.58
N GLU A 264 7.27 -41.31 -37.09
CA GLU A 264 7.89 -41.35 -35.75
C GLU A 264 6.86 -41.30 -34.62
N GLN A 265 5.79 -40.52 -34.80
CA GLN A 265 4.70 -40.38 -33.82
C GLN A 265 3.71 -41.54 -33.90
N LEU A 266 3.46 -42.09 -35.09
CA LEU A 266 2.74 -43.35 -35.28
C LEU A 266 3.45 -44.55 -34.65
N GLN A 267 4.78 -44.50 -34.49
CA GLN A 267 5.54 -45.61 -33.89
C GLN A 267 5.43 -45.69 -32.36
N HIS A 268 5.01 -44.61 -31.68
CA HIS A 268 4.81 -44.61 -30.22
C HIS A 268 3.74 -45.64 -29.78
N PRO A 269 3.91 -46.31 -28.62
CA PRO A 269 3.01 -47.40 -28.23
C PRO A 269 1.55 -46.98 -28.01
N GLU A 270 1.32 -45.78 -27.47
CA GLU A 270 -0.02 -45.27 -27.12
C GLU A 270 -0.86 -45.05 -28.38
N GLN A 271 -0.30 -44.39 -29.39
CA GLN A 271 -0.92 -44.10 -30.68
C GLN A 271 -1.26 -45.40 -31.44
N ARG A 272 -0.36 -46.40 -31.42
CA ARG A 272 -0.65 -47.72 -32.01
C ARG A 272 -1.75 -48.46 -31.26
N GLN A 273 -1.75 -48.43 -29.92
CA GLN A 273 -2.81 -49.06 -29.13
C GLN A 273 -4.17 -48.40 -29.38
N GLN A 274 -4.20 -47.08 -29.51
CA GLN A 274 -5.40 -46.29 -29.79
C GLN A 274 -5.93 -46.57 -31.22
N LEU A 275 -5.04 -46.65 -32.21
CA LEU A 275 -5.39 -47.03 -33.59
C LEU A 275 -5.93 -48.47 -33.66
N TRP A 276 -5.34 -49.40 -32.92
CA TRP A 276 -5.82 -50.78 -32.79
C TRP A 276 -7.19 -50.89 -32.12
N GLN A 277 -7.47 -50.06 -31.11
CA GLN A 277 -8.80 -49.96 -30.50
C GLN A 277 -9.84 -49.46 -31.50
N LEU A 278 -9.54 -48.39 -32.24
CA LEU A 278 -10.45 -47.87 -33.27
C LEU A 278 -10.70 -48.87 -34.40
N ALA A 279 -9.69 -49.59 -34.86
CA ALA A 279 -9.85 -50.66 -35.84
C ALA A 279 -10.76 -51.80 -35.33
N ARG A 280 -10.73 -52.10 -34.01
CA ARG A 280 -11.63 -53.09 -33.37
C ARG A 280 -13.06 -52.60 -33.18
N GLU A 281 -13.30 -51.30 -33.23
CA GLU A 281 -14.64 -50.70 -33.14
C GLU A 281 -15.22 -50.37 -34.53
N GLY A 282 -14.38 -50.06 -35.51
CA GLY A 282 -14.73 -49.84 -36.92
C GLY A 282 -14.82 -51.13 -37.77
N ASP A 283 -14.60 -52.30 -37.16
CA ASP A 283 -14.63 -53.63 -37.77
C ASP A 283 -13.60 -53.91 -38.89
N ASP A 284 -12.48 -53.17 -38.96
CA ASP A 284 -11.37 -53.54 -39.84
C ASP A 284 -10.56 -54.71 -39.26
N ALA A 285 -11.06 -55.92 -39.50
CA ALA A 285 -10.42 -57.17 -39.11
C ALA A 285 -9.01 -57.37 -39.71
N SER A 286 -8.62 -56.62 -40.75
CA SER A 286 -7.29 -56.68 -41.35
C SER A 286 -6.28 -55.82 -40.60
N LEU A 287 -6.62 -54.55 -40.33
CA LEU A 287 -5.80 -53.63 -39.53
C LEU A 287 -5.70 -54.10 -38.08
N VAL A 288 -6.78 -54.64 -37.50
CA VAL A 288 -6.74 -55.29 -36.18
C VAL A 288 -5.75 -56.45 -36.15
N ARG A 289 -5.74 -57.32 -37.16
CA ARG A 289 -4.82 -58.47 -37.21
C ARG A 289 -3.37 -58.02 -37.32
N GLN A 290 -3.07 -57.02 -38.16
CA GLN A 290 -1.73 -56.45 -38.28
C GLN A 290 -1.27 -55.84 -36.95
N LEU A 291 -2.03 -54.89 -36.39
CA LEU A 291 -1.65 -54.18 -35.18
C LEU A 291 -1.64 -55.09 -33.93
N SER A 292 -2.50 -56.12 -33.86
CA SER A 292 -2.39 -57.16 -32.82
C SER A 292 -1.05 -57.87 -32.83
N ASN A 293 -0.52 -58.18 -34.02
CA ASN A 293 0.76 -58.87 -34.17
C ASN A 293 1.94 -57.92 -33.88
N GLU A 294 1.90 -56.68 -34.36
CA GLU A 294 2.92 -55.66 -34.06
C GLU A 294 3.00 -55.31 -32.56
N LEU A 295 1.85 -55.17 -31.90
CA LEU A 295 1.74 -54.88 -30.47
C LEU A 295 1.90 -56.12 -29.58
N GLN A 296 2.25 -57.28 -30.16
CA GLN A 296 2.43 -58.56 -29.46
C GLN A 296 1.24 -58.93 -28.55
N ARG A 297 0.02 -58.59 -28.98
CA ARG A 297 -1.21 -58.89 -28.22
C ARG A 297 -1.36 -60.41 -28.02
N PRO A 298 -1.92 -60.88 -26.90
CA PRO A 298 -2.14 -62.30 -26.68
C PRO A 298 -2.90 -62.92 -27.86
N CYS A 299 -2.27 -63.87 -28.55
CA CYS A 299 -2.76 -64.37 -29.83
C CYS A 299 -4.22 -64.86 -29.74
N LEU A 300 -4.58 -65.53 -28.64
CA LEU A 300 -5.92 -66.03 -28.36
C LEU A 300 -6.96 -64.95 -28.05
N GLU A 301 -6.57 -63.76 -27.59
CA GLU A 301 -7.47 -62.59 -27.47
C GLU A 301 -7.90 -62.10 -28.87
N THR A 302 -6.96 -62.07 -29.80
CA THR A 302 -7.22 -61.69 -31.20
C THR A 302 -8.10 -62.73 -31.89
N VAL A 303 -7.87 -64.03 -31.63
CA VAL A 303 -8.76 -65.11 -32.09
C VAL A 303 -10.18 -64.98 -31.54
N ASP A 304 -10.34 -64.71 -30.24
CA ASP A 304 -11.67 -64.59 -29.61
C ASP A 304 -12.50 -63.49 -30.29
N TRP A 305 -11.92 -62.29 -30.45
CA TRP A 305 -12.58 -61.19 -31.14
C TRP A 305 -12.87 -61.51 -32.62
N LEU A 306 -11.88 -62.01 -33.37
CA LEU A 306 -12.07 -62.42 -34.76
C LEU A 306 -13.15 -63.51 -34.90
N SER A 307 -13.30 -64.43 -33.93
CA SER A 307 -14.25 -65.54 -34.01
C SER A 307 -15.73 -65.11 -34.05
N HIS A 308 -16.02 -63.84 -33.79
CA HIS A 308 -17.35 -63.22 -33.90
C HIS A 308 -17.48 -62.23 -35.08
N LYS A 309 -16.40 -62.02 -35.85
CA LYS A 309 -16.31 -60.99 -36.92
C LYS A 309 -15.87 -61.57 -38.27
N ASP A 310 -14.76 -62.31 -38.29
CA ASP A 310 -14.31 -63.10 -39.44
C ASP A 310 -13.81 -64.47 -38.96
N LEU A 311 -14.67 -65.49 -39.14
CA LEU A 311 -14.39 -66.88 -38.78
C LEU A 311 -13.22 -67.50 -39.55
N LYS A 312 -12.83 -66.96 -40.71
CA LYS A 312 -11.67 -67.41 -41.48
C LYS A 312 -10.39 -66.83 -40.86
N LEU A 313 -10.32 -65.51 -40.67
CA LEU A 313 -9.20 -64.87 -39.97
C LEU A 313 -9.02 -65.41 -38.54
N ALA A 314 -10.12 -65.71 -37.83
CA ALA A 314 -10.07 -66.35 -36.52
C ALA A 314 -9.41 -67.73 -36.54
N ARG A 315 -9.73 -68.56 -37.53
CA ARG A 315 -9.15 -69.91 -37.69
C ARG A 315 -7.69 -69.83 -38.16
N GLU A 316 -7.36 -68.90 -39.05
CA GLU A 316 -5.98 -68.63 -39.47
C GLU A 316 -5.11 -68.18 -38.28
N GLN A 317 -5.60 -67.22 -37.48
CA GLN A 317 -4.89 -66.73 -36.30
C GLN A 317 -4.80 -67.83 -35.23
N LEU A 318 -5.84 -68.64 -35.01
CA LEU A 318 -5.82 -69.78 -34.07
C LEU A 318 -4.79 -70.85 -34.45
N GLY A 319 -4.49 -71.01 -35.74
CA GLY A 319 -3.39 -71.85 -36.22
C GLY A 319 -1.99 -71.31 -35.91
N GLN A 320 -1.87 -70.00 -35.61
CA GLN A 320 -0.61 -69.36 -35.19
C GLN A 320 -0.45 -69.31 -33.66
N CYS A 321 -1.55 -69.42 -32.89
CA CYS A 321 -1.55 -69.40 -31.43
C CYS A 321 -1.19 -70.76 -30.81
N GLN A 322 -0.53 -70.76 -29.64
CA GLN A 322 -0.08 -72.00 -29.01
C GLN A 322 -1.02 -72.42 -27.87
N ALA A 323 -1.38 -73.69 -27.84
CA ALA A 323 -2.31 -74.24 -26.84
C ALA A 323 -1.82 -74.16 -25.39
N ARG A 324 -0.52 -73.91 -25.18
CA ARG A 324 0.10 -73.76 -23.86
C ARG A 324 -0.09 -72.38 -23.22
N ASP A 325 -0.36 -71.35 -24.02
CA ASP A 325 -0.30 -69.95 -23.56
C ASP A 325 -1.46 -69.61 -22.62
N ASN A 326 -2.64 -70.19 -22.90
CA ASN A 326 -3.72 -70.34 -21.94
C ASN A 326 -4.52 -71.60 -22.32
N PRO A 327 -4.23 -72.77 -21.71
CA PRO A 327 -4.85 -74.02 -22.11
C PRO A 327 -6.37 -74.03 -21.94
N ARG A 328 -6.91 -73.27 -20.98
CA ARG A 328 -8.36 -73.18 -20.77
C ARG A 328 -9.02 -72.27 -21.79
N SER A 329 -8.47 -71.09 -22.10
CA SER A 329 -9.03 -70.25 -23.17
C SER A 329 -8.80 -70.86 -24.55
N TYR A 330 -7.68 -71.55 -24.79
CA TYR A 330 -7.51 -72.37 -25.98
C TYR A 330 -8.55 -73.48 -26.03
N ALA A 331 -8.73 -74.24 -24.95
CA ALA A 331 -9.75 -75.30 -24.88
C ALA A 331 -11.19 -74.77 -24.93
N ILE A 332 -11.48 -73.54 -24.49
CA ILE A 332 -12.83 -72.93 -24.52
C ILE A 332 -13.12 -72.25 -25.85
N LEU A 333 -12.14 -71.61 -26.50
CA LEU A 333 -12.29 -71.19 -27.89
C LEU A 333 -12.44 -72.43 -28.77
N ARG A 334 -11.61 -73.45 -28.54
CA ARG A 334 -11.78 -74.79 -29.11
C ARG A 334 -13.09 -75.44 -28.66
N GLN A 335 -13.68 -75.16 -27.50
CA GLN A 335 -14.99 -75.72 -27.07
C GLN A 335 -16.16 -75.03 -27.77
N ARG A 336 -16.10 -73.70 -27.91
CA ARG A 336 -17.02 -72.91 -28.71
C ARG A 336 -16.97 -73.32 -30.20
N LEU A 337 -15.92 -74.05 -30.57
CA LEU A 337 -15.75 -74.77 -31.83
C LEU A 337 -15.96 -76.31 -31.72
N TYR A 338 -16.04 -76.94 -30.51
CA TYR A 338 -16.08 -78.40 -30.18
C TYR A 338 -16.78 -78.83 -28.82
N GLY A 339 -16.11 -79.11 -27.65
CA GLY A 339 -16.76 -79.67 -26.40
C GLY A 339 -15.91 -79.74 -25.06
N ASP A 340 -16.52 -79.98 -23.85
CA ASP A 340 -15.86 -80.06 -22.47
C ASP A 340 -16.66 -80.90 -21.34
N PRO A 341 -16.71 -80.71 -19.96
CA PRO A 341 -16.53 -81.81 -18.96
C PRO A 341 -17.56 -81.99 -17.75
N THR A 342 -17.13 -82.22 -16.47
CA THR A 342 -17.82 -83.00 -15.36
C THR A 342 -17.58 -82.54 -13.84
N GLN A 343 -18.21 -83.18 -12.79
CA GLN A 343 -17.85 -83.34 -11.30
C GLN A 343 -18.74 -82.79 -10.07
N PRO A 344 -18.61 -83.30 -8.79
CA PRO A 344 -19.21 -82.84 -7.45
C PRO A 344 -18.20 -82.78 -6.20
N ALA A 345 -18.39 -82.63 -4.85
CA ALA A 345 -19.35 -82.12 -3.77
C ALA A 345 -18.65 -82.02 -2.33
N GLN A 346 -19.25 -81.51 -1.19
CA GLN A 346 -18.53 -81.17 0.12
C GLN A 346 -19.25 -81.22 1.56
N PRO A 347 -18.54 -81.06 2.75
CA PRO A 347 -18.95 -81.33 4.20
C PRO A 347 -19.48 -80.20 5.19
N ARG A 348 -19.31 -80.27 6.57
CA ARG A 348 -20.26 -79.65 7.60
C ARG A 348 -19.94 -78.84 8.94
N THR A 349 -19.12 -79.16 9.99
CA THR A 349 -19.30 -78.55 11.40
C THR A 349 -18.09 -78.00 12.24
N ALA A 350 -18.28 -77.15 13.28
CA ALA A 350 -17.34 -76.20 13.99
C ALA A 350 -15.91 -76.62 14.43
N ALA A 351 -15.75 -77.38 15.53
CA ALA A 351 -14.41 -77.83 15.96
C ALA A 351 -13.82 -78.83 14.96
N GLN A 352 -14.70 -79.56 14.24
CA GLN A 352 -14.34 -80.37 13.09
C GLN A 352 -13.92 -79.50 11.89
N TRP A 353 -14.32 -78.22 11.82
CA TRP A 353 -13.90 -77.24 10.82
C TRP A 353 -12.53 -76.66 11.22
N GLU A 354 -12.27 -76.33 12.49
CA GLU A 354 -10.89 -75.98 12.88
C GLU A 354 -9.94 -77.17 12.71
N GLN A 355 -10.41 -78.39 12.99
CA GLN A 355 -9.67 -79.62 12.73
C GLN A 355 -9.47 -79.86 11.22
N ARG A 356 -10.50 -79.69 10.39
CA ARG A 356 -10.40 -79.77 8.92
C ARG A 356 -9.45 -78.71 8.39
N TYR A 357 -9.52 -77.47 8.87
CA TYR A 357 -8.56 -76.42 8.54
C TYR A 357 -7.12 -76.81 8.92
N ARG A 358 -6.91 -77.35 10.13
CA ARG A 358 -5.60 -77.83 10.57
C ARG A 358 -5.09 -79.02 9.74
N GLN A 359 -5.96 -79.94 9.33
CA GLN A 359 -5.63 -81.17 8.58
C GLN A 359 -5.50 -80.97 7.05
N THR A 360 -6.40 -80.21 6.43
CA THR A 360 -6.52 -80.07 4.97
C THR A 360 -6.19 -78.65 4.48
N GLY A 361 -5.96 -77.69 5.38
CA GLY A 361 -5.70 -76.29 5.03
C GLY A 361 -6.93 -75.51 4.50
N ASP A 362 -8.14 -76.06 4.66
CA ASP A 362 -9.38 -75.51 4.09
C ASP A 362 -9.81 -74.19 4.76
N LEU A 363 -9.83 -73.10 3.98
CA LEU A 363 -10.21 -71.78 4.48
C LEU A 363 -11.72 -71.65 4.76
N ALA A 364 -12.59 -72.38 4.07
CA ALA A 364 -14.03 -72.39 4.41
C ALA A 364 -14.26 -73.00 5.80
N ALA A 365 -13.39 -73.93 6.20
CA ALA A 365 -13.38 -74.48 7.54
C ALA A 365 -12.87 -73.44 8.58
N LEU A 366 -11.86 -72.63 8.23
CA LEU A 366 -11.44 -71.50 9.08
C LEU A 366 -12.52 -70.40 9.21
N GLU A 367 -13.31 -70.15 8.16
CA GLU A 367 -14.45 -69.20 8.21
C GLU A 367 -15.47 -69.58 9.26
N GLN A 368 -15.87 -70.85 9.28
CA GLN A 368 -16.87 -71.37 10.22
C GLN A 368 -16.30 -71.47 11.65
N ALA A 369 -15.06 -71.93 11.81
CA ALA A 369 -14.39 -71.99 13.12
C ALA A 369 -14.26 -70.59 13.76
N SER A 370 -13.76 -69.60 13.01
CA SER A 370 -13.56 -68.24 13.53
C SER A 370 -14.86 -67.43 13.66
N PHE A 371 -15.94 -67.82 12.99
CA PHE A 371 -17.28 -67.24 13.19
C PHE A 371 -17.82 -67.63 14.57
N MET A 372 -17.87 -68.94 14.85
CA MET A 372 -18.43 -69.47 16.10
C MET A 372 -17.57 -69.14 17.34
N LEU A 373 -16.27 -68.85 17.14
CA LEU A 373 -15.42 -68.27 18.20
C LEU A 373 -15.78 -66.82 18.58
N LEU A 374 -16.30 -66.01 17.64
CA LEU A 374 -16.77 -64.66 17.97
C LEU A 374 -18.17 -64.65 18.58
N GLU A 375 -19.08 -65.53 18.12
CA GLU A 375 -20.40 -65.69 18.76
C GLU A 375 -20.29 -66.14 20.23
N SER A 376 -19.28 -66.96 20.55
CA SER A 376 -18.95 -67.34 21.93
C SER A 376 -18.12 -66.30 22.70
N GLY A 377 -18.00 -65.07 22.19
CA GLY A 377 -17.37 -63.92 22.85
C GLY A 377 -15.83 -63.94 22.88
N GLN A 378 -15.17 -64.97 22.34
CA GLN A 378 -13.73 -65.19 22.48
C GLN A 378 -12.89 -64.33 21.52
N SER A 379 -13.09 -63.00 21.55
CA SER A 379 -12.48 -62.02 20.62
C SER A 379 -10.96 -62.20 20.48
N GLU A 380 -10.23 -62.32 21.60
CA GLU A 380 -8.78 -62.52 21.57
C GLU A 380 -8.36 -63.89 21.03
N ARG A 381 -9.15 -64.95 21.26
CA ARG A 381 -8.84 -66.27 20.71
C ARG A 381 -9.08 -66.33 19.20
N ALA A 382 -10.17 -65.70 18.75
CA ALA A 382 -10.43 -65.49 17.32
C ALA A 382 -9.31 -64.64 16.68
N ARG A 383 -8.89 -63.54 17.32
CA ARG A 383 -7.78 -62.70 16.84
C ARG A 383 -6.49 -63.51 16.69
N GLN A 384 -6.08 -64.24 17.73
CA GLN A 384 -4.90 -65.12 17.69
C GLN A 384 -5.00 -66.18 16.57
N LEU A 385 -6.16 -66.82 16.40
CA LEU A 385 -6.34 -67.82 15.33
C LEU A 385 -6.22 -67.19 13.94
N LEU A 386 -6.79 -66.00 13.75
CA LEU A 386 -6.76 -65.24 12.50
C LEU A 386 -5.37 -64.65 12.21
N ASP A 387 -4.64 -64.13 13.20
CA ASP A 387 -3.26 -63.63 13.06
C ASP A 387 -2.30 -64.76 12.67
N ASN A 388 -2.42 -65.92 13.32
CA ASN A 388 -1.64 -67.12 12.99
C ASN A 388 -1.98 -67.63 11.57
N ALA A 389 -3.27 -67.65 11.20
CA ALA A 389 -3.69 -67.99 9.85
C ALA A 389 -3.15 -66.99 8.81
N TYR A 390 -3.22 -65.69 9.10
CA TYR A 390 -2.72 -64.62 8.23
C TYR A 390 -1.21 -64.79 8.00
N ALA A 391 -0.43 -65.06 9.06
CA ALA A 391 0.99 -65.33 8.95
C ALA A 391 1.26 -66.59 8.10
N ARG A 392 0.61 -67.72 8.42
CA ARG A 392 0.77 -69.01 7.71
C ARG A 392 0.42 -68.93 6.21
N TYR A 393 -0.57 -68.12 5.84
CA TYR A 393 -1.05 -67.97 4.47
C TYR A 393 -0.54 -66.70 3.77
N GLN A 394 0.42 -65.97 4.36
CA GLN A 394 0.97 -64.72 3.81
C GLN A 394 -0.14 -63.70 3.44
N GLY A 395 -1.14 -63.57 4.33
CA GLY A 395 -2.32 -62.73 4.15
C GLY A 395 -3.37 -63.25 3.16
N ARG A 396 -3.17 -64.41 2.51
CA ARG A 396 -4.12 -65.01 1.55
C ARG A 396 -5.27 -65.75 2.24
N LEU A 397 -6.00 -65.04 3.09
CA LEU A 397 -7.25 -65.48 3.69
C LEU A 397 -8.45 -65.03 2.83
N THR A 398 -9.66 -65.55 3.11
CA THR A 398 -10.88 -65.11 2.44
C THR A 398 -11.31 -63.70 2.92
N PRO A 399 -12.15 -62.98 2.16
CA PRO A 399 -12.61 -61.64 2.55
C PRO A 399 -13.30 -61.61 3.92
N SER A 400 -14.08 -62.63 4.28
CA SER A 400 -14.79 -62.66 5.58
C SER A 400 -13.83 -62.76 6.77
N LEU A 401 -12.72 -63.49 6.61
CA LEU A 401 -11.66 -63.62 7.61
C LEU A 401 -10.85 -62.34 7.76
N LEU A 402 -10.57 -61.66 6.64
CA LEU A 402 -9.85 -60.39 6.61
C LEU A 402 -10.68 -59.26 7.22
N GLN A 403 -11.97 -59.18 6.89
CA GLN A 403 -12.95 -58.33 7.56
C GLN A 403 -12.96 -58.60 9.07
N ARG A 404 -13.12 -59.87 9.47
CA ARG A 404 -13.19 -60.28 10.88
C ARG A 404 -11.95 -59.89 11.68
N LEU A 405 -10.76 -59.96 11.06
CA LEU A 405 -9.51 -59.50 11.66
C LEU A 405 -9.44 -57.97 11.72
N GLY A 406 -9.85 -57.27 10.66
CA GLY A 406 -9.97 -55.81 10.65
C GLY A 406 -10.86 -55.27 11.77
N ASN A 407 -12.03 -55.87 11.98
CA ASN A 407 -12.99 -55.50 13.04
C ASN A 407 -12.42 -55.67 14.46
N LEU A 408 -11.32 -56.40 14.64
CA LEU A 408 -10.62 -56.58 15.92
C LEU A 408 -9.52 -55.51 16.10
N TYR A 409 -8.82 -55.14 15.03
CA TYR A 409 -7.82 -54.05 15.03
C TYR A 409 -8.44 -52.63 15.01
N ALA A 410 -9.67 -52.50 14.51
CA ALA A 410 -10.40 -51.24 14.40
C ALA A 410 -10.96 -50.71 15.74
N ARG A 411 -11.01 -51.55 16.79
CA ARG A 411 -11.51 -51.16 18.12
C ARG A 411 -10.49 -50.29 18.86
N ASN A 412 -10.95 -49.38 19.71
CA ASN A 412 -10.08 -48.47 20.48
C ASN A 412 -9.14 -49.21 21.45
N ASP A 413 -9.59 -50.34 22.00
CA ASP A 413 -8.84 -51.27 22.87
C ASP A 413 -7.98 -52.28 22.10
N GLY A 414 -8.13 -52.37 20.77
CA GLY A 414 -7.36 -53.28 19.92
C GLY A 414 -5.89 -52.85 19.77
N PRO A 415 -4.94 -53.79 19.60
CA PRO A 415 -3.51 -53.47 19.49
C PRO A 415 -3.19 -52.59 18.27
N LEU A 416 -2.22 -51.69 18.42
CA LEU A 416 -1.78 -50.75 17.38
C LEU A 416 -0.62 -51.32 16.54
N ASP A 417 -0.90 -52.33 15.70
CA ASP A 417 0.07 -52.91 14.75
C ASP A 417 -0.06 -52.20 13.39
N GLY A 418 0.71 -51.11 13.20
CA GLY A 418 0.70 -50.30 11.99
C GLY A 418 0.82 -51.13 10.69
N PRO A 419 1.88 -51.95 10.52
CA PRO A 419 2.03 -52.84 9.37
C PRO A 419 0.83 -53.77 9.12
N ARG A 420 0.22 -54.34 10.17
CA ARG A 420 -0.99 -55.17 10.03
C ARG A 420 -2.20 -54.37 9.56
N MET A 421 -2.44 -53.24 10.20
CA MET A 421 -3.59 -52.38 9.91
C MET A 421 -3.53 -51.88 8.46
N LEU A 422 -2.36 -51.43 8.00
CA LEU A 422 -2.11 -51.03 6.61
C LEU A 422 -2.31 -52.18 5.62
N ALA A 423 -1.89 -53.40 5.96
CA ALA A 423 -2.09 -54.57 5.11
C ALA A 423 -3.56 -55.06 5.04
N LEU A 424 -4.38 -54.70 6.05
CA LEU A 424 -5.81 -54.97 6.11
C LEU A 424 -6.67 -53.89 5.43
N VAL A 425 -6.25 -52.62 5.43
CA VAL A 425 -6.96 -51.48 4.81
C VAL A 425 -7.59 -51.80 3.44
N PRO A 426 -6.88 -52.32 2.42
CA PRO A 426 -7.45 -52.58 1.09
C PRO A 426 -8.30 -53.87 1.03
N ARG A 427 -8.59 -54.53 2.16
CA ARG A 427 -9.23 -55.86 2.23
C ARG A 427 -10.44 -55.93 3.18
N VAL A 428 -10.90 -54.79 3.69
CA VAL A 428 -12.03 -54.64 4.61
C VAL A 428 -13.00 -53.56 4.12
N ASP A 429 -14.22 -53.56 4.65
CA ASP A 429 -15.28 -52.59 4.32
C ASP A 429 -14.93 -51.14 4.69
N ALA A 430 -15.70 -50.20 4.14
CA ALA A 430 -15.47 -48.75 4.29
C ALA A 430 -15.46 -48.27 5.75
N ILE A 431 -16.30 -48.87 6.61
CA ILE A 431 -16.42 -48.49 8.02
C ILE A 431 -15.15 -48.89 8.77
N THR A 432 -14.76 -50.16 8.64
CA THR A 432 -13.58 -50.73 9.31
C THR A 432 -12.30 -50.08 8.75
N ARG A 433 -12.22 -49.87 7.44
CA ARG A 433 -11.12 -49.15 6.79
C ARG A 433 -10.96 -47.73 7.35
N GLY A 434 -12.06 -47.00 7.47
CA GLY A 434 -12.09 -45.66 8.05
C GLY A 434 -11.71 -45.60 9.54
N GLN A 435 -12.00 -46.66 10.31
CA GLN A 435 -11.56 -46.79 11.70
C GLN A 435 -10.06 -47.11 11.81
N LEU A 436 -9.56 -48.07 11.01
CA LEU A 436 -8.13 -48.39 10.94
C LEU A 436 -7.30 -47.16 10.55
N LEU A 437 -7.66 -46.48 9.47
CA LEU A 437 -6.99 -45.25 9.01
C LEU A 437 -7.09 -44.12 10.05
N GLY A 438 -8.24 -43.99 10.72
CA GLY A 438 -8.47 -43.02 11.79
C GLY A 438 -7.51 -43.21 12.98
N ARG A 439 -7.33 -44.44 13.46
CA ARG A 439 -6.40 -44.77 14.56
C ARG A 439 -4.92 -44.58 14.15
N LEU A 440 -4.57 -44.89 12.90
CA LEU A 440 -3.22 -44.63 12.37
C LEU A 440 -2.91 -43.13 12.28
N ALA A 441 -3.90 -42.31 11.90
CA ALA A 441 -3.79 -40.84 11.90
C ALA A 441 -3.72 -40.25 13.32
N GLU A 442 -4.48 -40.79 14.29
CA GLU A 442 -4.34 -40.48 15.72
C GLU A 442 -2.93 -40.78 16.25
N ALA A 443 -2.33 -41.87 15.79
CA ALA A 443 -0.96 -42.27 16.12
C ALA A 443 0.14 -41.54 15.31
N GLY A 444 -0.21 -40.48 14.57
CA GLY A 444 0.75 -39.68 13.79
C GLY A 444 1.36 -40.37 12.56
N GLN A 445 0.86 -41.55 12.15
CA GLN A 445 1.42 -42.34 11.02
C GLN A 445 0.93 -41.79 9.66
N CYS A 446 0.93 -40.47 9.50
CA CYS A 446 0.23 -39.79 8.42
C CYS A 446 0.80 -40.04 7.02
N ASP A 447 2.11 -40.25 6.89
CA ASP A 447 2.72 -40.71 5.65
C ASP A 447 2.16 -42.06 5.18
N ALA A 448 1.93 -42.98 6.12
CA ALA A 448 1.39 -44.30 5.82
C ALA A 448 -0.11 -44.22 5.50
N VAL A 449 -0.86 -43.36 6.19
CA VAL A 449 -2.27 -43.06 5.87
C VAL A 449 -2.40 -42.45 4.47
N ARG A 450 -1.62 -41.40 4.14
CA ARG A 450 -1.61 -40.76 2.81
C ARG A 450 -1.23 -41.76 1.70
N LYS A 451 -0.31 -42.71 1.95
CA LYS A 451 0.09 -43.76 0.98
C LYS A 451 -0.90 -44.94 0.88
N ALA A 452 -1.74 -45.18 1.88
CA ALA A 452 -2.71 -46.27 1.91
C ALA A 452 -4.10 -45.90 1.37
N ILE A 453 -4.32 -44.63 1.03
CA ILE A 453 -5.57 -44.10 0.47
C ILE A 453 -5.34 -43.77 -1.02
N PRO A 454 -6.26 -44.13 -1.94
CA PRO A 454 -6.12 -43.80 -3.36
C PRO A 454 -6.20 -42.29 -3.59
N ALA A 455 -5.58 -41.81 -4.68
CA ALA A 455 -5.54 -40.39 -5.05
C ALA A 455 -6.93 -39.74 -5.22
N THR A 456 -7.97 -40.55 -5.49
CA THR A 456 -9.38 -40.18 -5.43
C THR A 456 -10.10 -41.03 -4.36
N PRO A 457 -10.21 -40.55 -3.12
CA PRO A 457 -10.92 -41.28 -2.06
C PRO A 457 -12.42 -41.35 -2.36
N ALA A 458 -13.05 -42.45 -1.97
CA ALA A 458 -14.49 -42.70 -2.22
C ALA A 458 -15.31 -42.82 -0.92
N GLU A 459 -14.65 -42.91 0.24
CA GLU A 459 -15.28 -43.26 1.51
C GLU A 459 -15.06 -42.17 2.55
N ALA A 460 -16.11 -41.80 3.29
CA ALA A 460 -16.05 -40.71 4.28
C ALA A 460 -14.95 -40.93 5.35
N GLY A 461 -14.70 -42.19 5.73
CA GLY A 461 -13.64 -42.55 6.68
C GLY A 461 -12.22 -42.35 6.14
N GLN A 462 -12.01 -42.44 4.82
CA GLN A 462 -10.73 -42.08 4.18
C GLN A 462 -10.53 -40.57 4.25
N TYR A 463 -11.55 -39.80 3.86
CA TYR A 463 -11.53 -38.34 3.92
C TYR A 463 -11.30 -37.81 5.34
N ARG A 464 -11.98 -38.35 6.36
CA ARG A 464 -11.76 -37.98 7.77
C ARG A 464 -10.33 -38.26 8.24
N ALA A 465 -9.73 -39.37 7.81
CA ALA A 465 -8.34 -39.70 8.15
C ALA A 465 -7.33 -38.77 7.47
N LEU A 466 -7.57 -38.41 6.19
CA LEU A 466 -6.78 -37.39 5.50
C LEU A 466 -6.90 -36.02 6.17
N GLY A 467 -8.11 -35.58 6.52
CA GLY A 467 -8.36 -34.33 7.23
C GLY A 467 -7.60 -34.23 8.56
N ARG A 468 -7.58 -35.32 9.33
CA ARG A 468 -6.79 -35.42 10.56
C ARG A 468 -5.29 -35.30 10.32
N CYS A 469 -4.80 -35.87 9.23
CA CYS A 469 -3.40 -35.81 8.79
C CYS A 469 -3.03 -34.55 7.99
N ALA A 470 -3.98 -33.62 7.79
CA ALA A 470 -3.76 -32.33 7.18
C ALA A 470 -3.85 -31.19 8.20
N MET A 471 -4.68 -31.33 9.24
CA MET A 471 -5.01 -30.24 10.18
C MET A 471 -3.80 -29.49 10.79
N PRO A 472 -2.70 -30.15 11.23
CA PRO A 472 -1.58 -29.45 11.87
C PRO A 472 -0.81 -28.51 10.93
N ASP A 473 -0.61 -28.91 9.68
CA ASP A 473 0.27 -28.21 8.72
C ASP A 473 -0.52 -27.43 7.65
N GLN A 474 -1.73 -27.90 7.32
CA GLN A 474 -2.57 -27.43 6.23
C GLN A 474 -4.06 -27.48 6.62
N PRO A 475 -4.53 -26.61 7.55
CA PRO A 475 -5.92 -26.60 8.00
C PRO A 475 -6.92 -26.38 6.86
N GLY A 476 -6.57 -25.61 5.82
CA GLY A 476 -7.39 -25.46 4.61
C GLY A 476 -7.53 -26.75 3.78
N GLU A 477 -6.50 -27.60 3.71
CA GLU A 477 -6.59 -28.95 3.12
C GLU A 477 -7.54 -29.83 3.97
N ALA A 478 -7.45 -29.72 5.30
CA ALA A 478 -8.31 -30.45 6.22
C ALA A 478 -9.80 -30.05 6.11
N VAL A 479 -10.12 -28.77 5.90
CA VAL A 479 -11.49 -28.29 5.63
C VAL A 479 -12.09 -29.02 4.43
N VAL A 480 -11.38 -29.07 3.29
CA VAL A 480 -11.88 -29.73 2.06
C VAL A 480 -12.13 -31.21 2.30
N TYR A 481 -11.25 -31.88 3.04
CA TYR A 481 -11.41 -33.29 3.39
C TYR A 481 -12.58 -33.54 4.35
N TYR A 482 -12.76 -32.76 5.42
CA TYR A 482 -13.90 -32.96 6.32
C TYR A 482 -15.24 -32.58 5.66
N GLN A 483 -15.28 -31.57 4.80
CA GLN A 483 -16.44 -31.27 3.95
C GLN A 483 -16.76 -32.40 2.96
N ALA A 484 -15.76 -33.15 2.48
CA ALA A 484 -15.98 -34.34 1.65
C ALA A 484 -16.54 -35.51 2.46
N ALA A 485 -16.06 -35.69 3.70
CA ALA A 485 -16.61 -36.69 4.62
C ALA A 485 -18.07 -36.38 5.00
N GLU A 486 -18.40 -35.12 5.32
CA GLU A 486 -19.78 -34.72 5.65
C GLU A 486 -20.74 -34.86 4.46
N ARG A 487 -20.31 -34.52 3.24
CA ARG A 487 -21.10 -34.77 2.01
C ARG A 487 -21.38 -36.25 1.75
N LEU A 488 -20.61 -37.15 2.34
CA LEU A 488 -20.81 -38.60 2.35
C LEU A 488 -21.53 -39.11 3.61
N GLY A 489 -22.10 -38.20 4.42
CA GLY A 489 -22.94 -38.52 5.59
C GLY A 489 -22.22 -38.64 6.93
N ASP A 490 -20.91 -38.36 7.01
CA ASP A 490 -20.14 -38.53 8.25
C ASP A 490 -20.31 -37.37 9.23
N SER A 491 -21.31 -37.47 10.11
CA SER A 491 -21.51 -36.55 11.23
C SER A 491 -20.32 -36.46 12.19
N GLY A 492 -19.48 -37.50 12.26
CA GLY A 492 -18.26 -37.52 13.06
C GLY A 492 -17.19 -36.50 12.63
N SER A 493 -17.26 -36.00 11.38
CA SER A 493 -16.34 -34.98 10.88
C SER A 493 -16.73 -33.55 11.22
N ARG A 494 -17.92 -33.28 11.79
CA ARG A 494 -18.40 -31.90 12.06
C ARG A 494 -17.56 -31.11 13.06
N LEU A 495 -17.24 -31.70 14.22
CA LEU A 495 -16.40 -31.02 15.22
C LEU A 495 -14.97 -30.78 14.68
N PRO A 496 -14.30 -31.76 14.04
CA PRO A 496 -13.04 -31.51 13.33
C PRO A 496 -13.12 -30.47 12.20
N LEU A 497 -14.24 -30.40 11.47
CA LEU A 497 -14.47 -29.38 10.44
C LEU A 497 -14.57 -27.98 11.04
N ALA A 498 -15.29 -27.80 12.15
CA ALA A 498 -15.36 -26.53 12.86
C ALA A 498 -13.96 -26.07 13.29
N TYR A 499 -13.16 -26.94 13.94
CA TYR A 499 -11.76 -26.63 14.27
C TYR A 499 -10.90 -26.30 13.05
N ALA A 500 -11.04 -27.03 11.94
CA ALA A 500 -10.27 -26.79 10.72
C ALA A 500 -10.62 -25.45 10.04
N LEU A 501 -11.90 -25.06 10.05
CA LEU A 501 -12.37 -23.77 9.52
C LEU A 501 -11.78 -22.61 10.33
N GLU A 502 -11.88 -22.66 11.66
CA GLU A 502 -11.27 -21.66 12.55
C GLU A 502 -9.75 -21.57 12.36
N ALA A 503 -9.06 -22.72 12.25
CA ALA A 503 -7.62 -22.77 11.99
C ALA A 503 -7.22 -22.27 10.59
N SER A 504 -8.14 -22.29 9.61
CA SER A 504 -7.97 -21.65 8.30
C SER A 504 -8.39 -20.17 8.25
N GLY A 505 -8.97 -19.64 9.34
CA GLY A 505 -9.47 -18.27 9.44
C GLY A 505 -10.91 -18.04 8.95
N ASP A 506 -11.65 -19.08 8.59
CA ASP A 506 -13.06 -18.99 8.17
C ASP A 506 -14.01 -19.23 9.35
N SER A 507 -13.96 -18.31 10.33
CA SER A 507 -14.86 -18.34 11.49
C SER A 507 -16.34 -18.14 11.10
N GLN A 508 -16.64 -17.53 9.95
CA GLN A 508 -18.01 -17.34 9.49
C GLN A 508 -18.66 -18.66 9.04
N ALA A 509 -17.94 -19.52 8.31
CA ALA A 509 -18.41 -20.87 7.99
C ALA A 509 -18.42 -21.81 9.21
N ALA A 510 -17.56 -21.57 10.21
CA ALA A 510 -17.52 -22.37 11.43
C ALA A 510 -18.76 -22.16 12.34
N LEU A 511 -19.26 -20.93 12.46
CA LEU A 511 -20.41 -20.57 13.31
C LEU A 511 -21.66 -21.47 13.18
N PRO A 512 -22.22 -21.75 11.98
CA PRO A 512 -23.38 -22.63 11.86
C PRO A 512 -23.06 -24.08 12.28
N ILE A 513 -21.83 -24.54 12.12
CA ILE A 513 -21.40 -25.88 12.54
C ILE A 513 -21.33 -25.95 14.07
N TRP A 514 -20.68 -24.98 14.73
CA TRP A 514 -20.66 -24.86 16.19
C TRP A 514 -22.08 -24.90 16.78
N ASN A 515 -22.99 -24.08 16.26
CA ASN A 515 -24.38 -24.02 16.71
C ASN A 515 -25.17 -25.33 16.48
N SER A 516 -24.68 -26.24 15.62
CA SER A 516 -25.30 -27.56 15.35
C SER A 516 -24.78 -28.69 16.23
N LEU A 517 -23.75 -28.46 17.06
CA LEU A 517 -23.08 -29.52 17.82
C LEU A 517 -23.91 -30.00 19.04
N PRO A 518 -23.90 -31.32 19.33
CA PRO A 518 -24.55 -31.86 20.53
C PRO A 518 -23.85 -31.41 21.81
N ALA A 519 -24.59 -31.39 22.93
CA ALA A 519 -24.08 -30.97 24.24
C ALA A 519 -22.78 -31.69 24.68
N SER A 520 -22.58 -32.95 24.27
CA SER A 520 -21.39 -33.75 24.56
C SER A 520 -20.11 -33.31 23.83
N ALA A 521 -20.21 -32.45 22.82
CA ALA A 521 -19.05 -31.91 22.09
C ALA A 521 -18.48 -30.62 22.72
N TRP A 522 -19.22 -29.99 23.64
CA TRP A 522 -18.92 -28.65 24.17
C TRP A 522 -17.98 -28.67 25.40
N THR A 523 -16.74 -29.10 25.17
CA THR A 523 -15.62 -28.95 26.13
C THR A 523 -15.17 -27.50 26.27
N ASP A 524 -14.37 -27.17 27.29
CA ASP A 524 -13.80 -25.82 27.46
C ASP A 524 -13.01 -25.36 26.24
N ASN A 525 -12.20 -26.24 25.64
CA ASN A 525 -11.47 -25.95 24.40
C ASN A 525 -12.41 -25.63 23.23
N ALA A 526 -13.51 -26.37 23.06
CA ALA A 526 -14.52 -26.10 22.05
C ALA A 526 -15.20 -24.73 22.28
N ARG A 527 -15.48 -24.39 23.54
CA ARG A 527 -16.08 -23.11 23.93
C ARG A 527 -15.15 -21.93 23.71
N LEU A 528 -13.88 -22.02 24.13
CA LEU A 528 -12.88 -20.97 23.91
C LEU A 528 -12.57 -20.79 22.42
N THR A 529 -12.57 -21.88 21.64
CA THR A 529 -12.44 -21.80 20.17
C THR A 529 -13.63 -21.12 19.53
N ALA A 530 -14.86 -21.54 19.84
CA ALA A 530 -16.08 -20.90 19.33
C ALA A 530 -16.21 -19.44 19.80
N ALA A 531 -15.69 -19.10 20.99
CA ALA A 531 -15.63 -17.73 21.48
C ALA A 531 -14.66 -16.87 20.65
N ARG A 532 -13.48 -17.39 20.31
CA ARG A 532 -12.54 -16.73 19.38
C ARG A 532 -13.16 -16.58 17.98
N GLY A 533 -13.81 -17.62 17.47
CA GLY A 533 -14.47 -17.62 16.16
C GLY A 533 -15.61 -16.59 16.07
N ALA A 534 -16.50 -16.58 17.06
CA ALA A 534 -17.57 -15.58 17.13
C ALA A 534 -17.03 -14.14 17.21
N LEU A 535 -15.92 -13.92 17.93
CA LEU A 535 -15.25 -12.61 17.99
C LEU A 535 -14.67 -12.21 16.62
N ASN A 536 -14.00 -13.14 15.93
CA ASN A 536 -13.47 -12.93 14.57
C ASN A 536 -14.59 -12.63 13.56
N ALA A 537 -15.73 -13.32 13.68
CA ALA A 537 -16.92 -13.13 12.84
C ALA A 537 -17.72 -11.86 13.18
N GLY A 538 -17.39 -11.17 14.29
CA GLY A 538 -17.98 -9.90 14.70
C GLY A 538 -19.10 -9.98 15.76
N ASP A 539 -19.59 -11.16 16.13
CA ASP A 539 -20.55 -11.32 17.23
C ASP A 539 -19.82 -11.45 18.58
N ALA A 540 -19.42 -10.31 19.12
CA ALA A 540 -18.83 -10.21 20.45
C ALA A 540 -19.78 -10.70 21.57
N ASN A 541 -21.09 -10.75 21.34
CA ASN A 541 -22.06 -11.23 22.32
C ASN A 541 -22.16 -12.76 22.32
N ALA A 542 -22.07 -13.42 21.16
CA ALA A 542 -21.86 -14.87 21.09
C ALA A 542 -20.49 -15.25 21.66
N ALA A 543 -19.44 -14.51 21.29
CA ALA A 543 -18.10 -14.70 21.84
C ALA A 543 -18.14 -14.70 23.37
N ARG A 544 -18.83 -13.71 23.95
CA ARG A 544 -18.99 -13.59 25.39
C ARG A 544 -19.74 -14.78 26.02
N ARG A 545 -20.89 -15.20 25.44
CA ARG A 545 -21.67 -16.36 25.92
C ARG A 545 -20.88 -17.68 25.89
N HIS A 546 -20.02 -17.87 24.89
CA HIS A 546 -19.17 -19.06 24.81
C HIS A 546 -18.02 -18.99 25.84
N TRP A 547 -17.43 -17.81 26.03
CA TRP A 547 -16.35 -17.56 27.00
C TRP A 547 -16.82 -17.71 28.46
N ASP A 548 -17.88 -17.02 28.88
CA ASP A 548 -18.43 -17.13 30.26
C ASP A 548 -18.83 -18.57 30.65
N ALA A 549 -19.02 -19.45 29.67
CA ALA A 549 -19.41 -20.84 29.87
C ALA A 549 -18.24 -21.83 29.89
N ALA A 550 -16.99 -21.36 29.86
CA ALA A 550 -15.77 -22.15 29.90
C ALA A 550 -14.96 -21.93 31.19
N ALA A 551 -14.11 -22.88 31.55
CA ALA A 551 -13.09 -22.71 32.59
C ALA A 551 -11.85 -21.97 32.04
N HIS A 552 -11.49 -20.85 32.67
CA HIS A 552 -10.30 -20.06 32.36
C HIS A 552 -9.11 -20.50 33.23
N GLN A 553 -7.99 -20.87 32.62
CA GLN A 553 -6.80 -21.41 33.30
C GLN A 553 -5.50 -20.73 32.86
N SER A 554 -5.44 -20.21 31.64
CA SER A 554 -4.27 -19.58 31.01
C SER A 554 -4.41 -18.06 30.87
N ALA A 555 -3.29 -17.36 30.66
CA ALA A 555 -3.30 -15.95 30.31
C ALA A 555 -3.99 -15.68 28.95
N ASP A 556 -3.88 -16.60 27.99
CA ASP A 556 -4.48 -16.50 26.67
C ASP A 556 -6.02 -16.59 26.74
N ASP A 557 -6.57 -17.34 27.72
CA ASP A 557 -8.02 -17.44 27.98
C ASP A 557 -8.59 -16.11 28.49
N TRP A 558 -7.93 -15.49 29.46
CA TRP A 558 -8.32 -14.18 29.99
C TRP A 558 -8.10 -13.04 28.99
N ALA A 559 -7.05 -13.14 28.15
CA ALA A 559 -6.81 -12.20 27.06
C ALA A 559 -7.87 -12.27 25.96
N LEU A 560 -8.50 -13.44 25.72
CA LEU A 560 -9.71 -13.54 24.90
C LEU A 560 -10.87 -12.76 25.54
N GLY A 561 -11.10 -12.90 26.85
CA GLY A 561 -12.11 -12.11 27.57
C GLY A 561 -11.89 -10.60 27.44
N ALA A 562 -10.63 -10.15 27.56
CA ALA A 562 -10.26 -8.75 27.34
C ALA A 562 -10.58 -8.28 25.92
N ALA A 563 -10.22 -9.05 24.90
CA ALA A 563 -10.48 -8.71 23.49
C ALA A 563 -12.00 -8.68 23.17
N ILE A 564 -12.80 -9.55 23.81
CA ILE A 564 -14.26 -9.52 23.73
C ILE A 564 -14.80 -8.21 24.33
N ALA A 565 -14.39 -7.85 25.55
CA ALA A 565 -14.82 -6.62 26.21
C ALA A 565 -14.42 -5.34 25.44
N GLN A 566 -13.22 -5.30 24.85
CA GLN A 566 -12.81 -4.22 23.93
C GLN A 566 -13.76 -4.11 22.73
N ARG A 567 -14.16 -5.23 22.13
CA ARG A 567 -15.13 -5.24 21.01
C ARG A 567 -16.56 -4.91 21.41
N GLN A 568 -16.94 -5.15 22.67
CA GLN A 568 -18.20 -4.68 23.25
C GLN A 568 -18.18 -3.19 23.65
N GLY A 569 -17.02 -2.53 23.59
CA GLY A 569 -16.87 -1.10 23.92
C GLY A 569 -16.63 -0.80 25.41
N ASP A 570 -16.28 -1.81 26.22
CA ASP A 570 -15.96 -1.65 27.65
C ASP A 570 -14.44 -1.82 27.90
N PRO A 571 -13.64 -0.73 27.81
CA PRO A 571 -12.21 -0.79 28.06
C PRO A 571 -11.87 -0.98 29.54
N GLN A 572 -12.78 -0.69 30.49
CA GLN A 572 -12.52 -0.86 31.92
C GLN A 572 -12.64 -2.33 32.32
N GLN A 573 -13.67 -3.02 31.83
CA GLN A 573 -13.80 -4.46 32.01
C GLN A 573 -12.71 -5.23 31.25
N ALA A 574 -12.32 -4.77 30.05
CA ALA A 574 -11.17 -5.31 29.35
C ALA A 574 -9.88 -5.17 30.16
N LEU A 575 -9.62 -4.00 30.75
CA LEU A 575 -8.48 -3.78 31.66
C LEU A 575 -8.54 -4.70 32.89
N GLY A 576 -9.74 -4.98 33.41
CA GLY A 576 -9.96 -6.00 34.44
C GLY A 576 -9.49 -7.39 34.00
N PHE A 577 -9.94 -7.86 32.84
CA PHE A 577 -9.53 -9.17 32.31
C PHE A 577 -8.03 -9.25 31.97
N GLN A 578 -7.41 -8.16 31.49
CA GLN A 578 -5.94 -8.11 31.33
C GLN A 578 -5.20 -8.24 32.67
N ARG A 579 -5.72 -7.63 33.75
CA ARG A 579 -5.11 -7.76 35.10
C ARG A 579 -5.19 -9.18 35.65
N GLU A 580 -6.20 -9.96 35.27
CA GLU A 580 -6.27 -11.40 35.57
C GLU A 580 -5.35 -12.21 34.64
N ALA A 581 -5.32 -11.94 33.32
CA ALA A 581 -4.43 -12.60 32.37
C ALA A 581 -2.95 -12.54 32.83
N LEU A 582 -2.50 -11.39 33.33
CA LEU A 582 -1.14 -11.19 33.84
C LEU A 582 -0.83 -11.94 35.16
N ARG A 583 -1.78 -12.69 35.74
CA ARG A 583 -1.54 -13.63 36.85
C ARG A 583 -1.32 -15.07 36.38
N HIS A 584 -1.80 -15.43 35.19
CA HIS A 584 -1.85 -16.82 34.69
C HIS A 584 -0.64 -17.16 33.78
N ALA A 585 0.57 -16.98 34.31
CA ALA A 585 1.85 -17.21 33.62
C ALA A 585 2.00 -16.44 32.27
N PRO A 586 1.94 -15.09 32.30
CA PRO A 586 1.94 -14.27 31.09
C PRO A 586 3.26 -14.33 30.30
N ARG A 587 3.13 -14.09 28.99
CA ARG A 587 4.22 -13.92 28.02
C ARG A 587 4.30 -12.44 27.58
N ALA A 588 5.34 -12.04 26.84
CA ALA A 588 5.58 -10.63 26.49
C ALA A 588 4.45 -9.96 25.67
N ASP A 589 3.78 -10.74 24.83
CA ASP A 589 2.60 -10.36 24.05
C ASP A 589 1.39 -10.02 24.93
N HIS A 590 1.20 -10.71 26.05
CA HIS A 590 0.16 -10.38 27.03
C HIS A 590 0.40 -9.00 27.66
N TYR A 591 1.64 -8.70 28.05
CA TYR A 591 2.00 -7.38 28.58
C TYR A 591 1.81 -6.27 27.54
N TYR A 592 2.15 -6.52 26.27
CA TYR A 592 1.91 -5.57 25.18
C TYR A 592 0.41 -5.33 24.91
N ALA A 593 -0.41 -6.40 24.87
CA ALA A 593 -1.86 -6.29 24.70
C ALA A 593 -2.52 -5.58 25.90
N ALA A 594 -2.09 -5.90 27.12
CA ALA A 594 -2.52 -5.24 28.34
C ALA A 594 -2.15 -3.74 28.33
N ALA A 595 -0.95 -3.38 27.85
CA ALA A 595 -0.52 -1.99 27.72
C ALA A 595 -1.40 -1.19 26.74
N GLY A 596 -1.78 -1.78 25.60
CA GLY A 596 -2.74 -1.17 24.67
C GLY A 596 -4.13 -1.00 25.27
N THR A 597 -4.61 -2.00 26.01
CA THR A 597 -5.91 -1.95 26.72
C THR A 597 -5.93 -0.87 27.80
N ALA A 598 -4.85 -0.77 28.61
CA ALA A 598 -4.71 0.27 29.62
C ALA A 598 -4.72 1.69 29.02
N GLN A 599 -4.11 1.87 27.84
CA GLN A 599 -4.13 3.16 27.14
C GLN A 599 -5.55 3.56 26.71
N GLN A 600 -6.35 2.61 26.21
CA GLN A 600 -7.76 2.82 25.85
C GLN A 600 -8.65 3.07 27.08
N ALA A 601 -8.30 2.50 28.23
CA ALA A 601 -8.95 2.74 29.52
C ALA A 601 -8.50 4.04 30.21
N GLY A 602 -7.60 4.83 29.60
CA GLY A 602 -7.04 6.07 30.14
C GLY A 602 -5.88 5.90 31.13
N ASP A 603 -5.58 4.67 31.56
CA ASP A 603 -4.50 4.34 32.50
C ASP A 603 -3.12 4.34 31.79
N SER A 604 -2.70 5.53 31.38
CA SER A 604 -1.45 5.77 30.65
C SER A 604 -0.21 5.42 31.46
N ALA A 605 -0.31 5.45 32.80
CA ALA A 605 0.76 5.05 33.71
C ALA A 605 0.94 3.52 33.71
N GLN A 606 -0.13 2.76 33.92
CA GLN A 606 -0.07 1.30 33.87
C GLN A 606 0.25 0.78 32.46
N SER A 607 -0.25 1.47 31.42
CA SER A 607 0.11 1.23 30.02
C SER A 607 1.63 1.30 29.80
N SER A 608 2.26 2.37 30.29
CA SER A 608 3.71 2.57 30.14
C SER A 608 4.52 1.52 30.91
N ALA A 609 4.07 1.15 32.11
CA ALA A 609 4.72 0.13 32.94
C ALA A 609 4.65 -1.28 32.33
N TRP A 610 3.50 -1.68 31.77
CA TRP A 610 3.38 -2.99 31.10
C TRP A 610 4.10 -3.01 29.74
N LEU A 611 4.15 -1.89 29.02
CA LEU A 611 4.93 -1.80 27.77
C LEU A 611 6.44 -1.94 28.04
N ALA A 612 6.94 -1.36 29.14
CA ALA A 612 8.31 -1.59 29.59
C ALA A 612 8.59 -3.08 29.90
N GLU A 613 7.64 -3.77 30.54
CA GLU A 613 7.77 -5.20 30.87
C GLU A 613 7.70 -6.09 29.63
N ALA A 614 6.88 -5.76 28.63
CA ALA A 614 6.87 -6.44 27.33
C ALA A 614 8.25 -6.34 26.63
N VAL A 615 8.87 -5.16 26.65
CA VAL A 615 10.24 -4.94 26.15
C VAL A 615 11.28 -5.68 27.00
N ARG A 616 11.09 -5.78 28.32
CA ARG A 616 12.00 -6.51 29.21
C ARG A 616 11.97 -8.03 28.96
N LEU A 617 10.80 -8.58 28.64
CA LEU A 617 10.60 -10.01 28.37
C LEU A 617 10.95 -10.41 26.94
N ALA A 618 10.78 -9.51 25.96
CA ALA A 618 11.12 -9.75 24.55
C ALA A 618 11.90 -8.55 23.96
N PRO A 619 13.15 -8.31 24.39
CA PRO A 619 13.93 -7.13 23.99
C PRO A 619 14.24 -7.07 22.49
N ASP A 620 14.22 -8.22 21.81
CA ASP A 620 14.49 -8.35 20.39
C ASP A 620 13.27 -8.05 19.49
N GLN A 621 12.05 -7.97 20.03
CA GLN A 621 10.85 -7.62 19.27
C GLN A 621 10.84 -6.13 18.86
N PRO A 622 10.92 -5.79 17.55
CA PRO A 622 11.06 -4.39 17.13
C PRO A 622 9.88 -3.50 17.48
N ARG A 623 8.65 -4.01 17.32
CA ARG A 623 7.42 -3.24 17.58
C ARG A 623 7.35 -2.75 19.03
N TYR A 624 7.67 -3.63 19.99
CA TYR A 624 7.63 -3.29 21.41
C TYR A 624 8.67 -2.19 21.74
N ARG A 625 9.88 -2.27 21.16
CA ARG A 625 10.89 -1.21 21.29
C ARG A 625 10.41 0.13 20.72
N ALA A 626 9.80 0.11 19.54
CA ALA A 626 9.33 1.31 18.85
C ALA A 626 8.24 2.03 19.67
N ASP A 627 7.19 1.31 20.06
CA ASP A 627 6.08 1.89 20.84
C ASP A 627 6.54 2.35 22.23
N TYR A 628 7.48 1.64 22.87
CA TYR A 628 8.07 2.05 24.15
C TYR A 628 8.97 3.30 24.01
N GLY A 629 9.78 3.36 22.95
CA GLY A 629 10.58 4.55 22.61
C GLY A 629 9.70 5.78 22.40
N MET A 630 8.61 5.65 21.64
CA MET A 630 7.64 6.74 21.44
C MET A 630 6.93 7.12 22.74
N ARG A 631 6.54 6.16 23.59
CA ARG A 631 5.94 6.42 24.91
C ARG A 631 6.91 7.22 25.81
N LEU A 632 8.19 6.86 25.86
CA LEU A 632 9.20 7.59 26.61
C LEU A 632 9.46 8.99 26.03
N ALA A 633 9.52 9.13 24.70
CA ALA A 633 9.75 10.41 24.02
C ALA A 633 8.61 11.42 24.22
N GLY A 634 7.38 10.93 24.43
CA GLY A 634 6.21 11.74 24.79
C GLY A 634 6.09 12.10 26.28
N SER A 635 7.00 11.64 27.15
CA SER A 635 6.91 11.94 28.60
C SER A 635 7.10 13.43 28.90
N ALA A 636 6.46 13.92 29.96
CA ALA A 636 6.67 15.27 30.50
C ALA A 636 8.08 15.43 31.13
N ASP A 637 8.69 14.37 31.64
CA ASP A 637 10.03 14.39 32.22
C ASP A 637 11.13 14.33 31.15
N LYS A 638 12.08 15.28 31.21
CA LYS A 638 13.25 15.32 30.31
C LYS A 638 14.17 14.11 30.47
N GLN A 639 14.28 13.51 31.67
CA GLN A 639 15.12 12.33 31.84
C GLN A 639 14.50 11.08 31.18
N GLN A 640 13.20 10.85 31.35
CA GLN A 640 12.46 9.82 30.61
C GLN A 640 12.52 10.05 29.09
N ARG A 641 12.36 11.28 28.60
CA ARG A 641 12.54 11.57 27.16
C ARG A 641 13.94 11.23 26.66
N ARG A 642 14.98 11.53 27.44
CA ARG A 642 16.37 11.14 27.11
C ARG A 642 16.56 9.62 27.05
N GLN A 643 15.85 8.85 27.88
CA GLN A 643 15.90 7.38 27.85
C GLN A 643 15.30 6.77 26.57
N SER A 644 14.47 7.51 25.81
CA SER A 644 13.90 7.01 24.55
C SER A 644 14.92 6.82 23.43
N ILE A 645 16.01 7.61 23.41
CA ILE A 645 16.98 7.67 22.31
C ILE A 645 17.49 6.28 21.86
N PRO A 646 18.05 5.41 22.73
CA PRO A 646 18.53 4.08 22.32
C PRO A 646 17.44 3.11 21.85
N TYR A 647 16.16 3.36 22.17
CA TYR A 647 15.03 2.59 21.63
C TYR A 647 14.63 3.11 20.25
N LEU A 648 14.52 4.43 20.09
CA LEU A 648 14.24 5.10 18.82
C LEU A 648 15.36 4.87 17.78
N GLU A 649 16.63 4.87 18.20
CA GLU A 649 17.78 4.55 17.34
C GLU A 649 17.72 3.14 16.74
N ARG A 650 17.12 2.18 17.45
CA ARG A 650 16.88 0.83 16.95
C ARG A 650 15.64 0.82 16.07
N ALA A 651 14.53 1.36 16.58
CA ALA A 651 13.26 1.41 15.88
C ALA A 651 13.35 2.11 14.50
N SER A 652 14.12 3.20 14.38
CA SER A 652 14.39 3.91 13.11
C SER A 652 15.22 3.08 12.10
N ARG A 653 15.92 2.04 12.56
CA ARG A 653 16.62 1.05 11.69
C ARG A 653 15.76 -0.18 11.40
N ASP A 654 14.91 -0.56 12.34
CA ASP A 654 13.96 -1.67 12.22
C ASP A 654 12.79 -1.33 11.28
N PHE A 655 12.37 -0.06 11.27
CA PHE A 655 11.29 0.53 10.48
C PHE A 655 11.79 1.79 9.74
N PRO A 656 12.70 1.65 8.76
CA PRO A 656 13.30 2.80 8.07
C PRO A 656 12.28 3.66 7.32
N GLU A 657 11.14 3.10 6.93
CA GLU A 657 10.00 3.77 6.30
C GLU A 657 9.16 4.63 7.26
N ASP A 658 9.24 4.41 8.57
CA ASP A 658 8.51 5.21 9.55
C ASP A 658 9.27 6.52 9.82
N TYR A 659 8.87 7.55 9.08
CA TYR A 659 9.35 8.91 9.20
C TYR A 659 9.04 9.55 10.57
N ARG A 660 7.97 9.13 11.26
CA ARG A 660 7.53 9.68 12.55
C ARG A 660 8.47 9.25 13.68
N LEU A 661 9.01 8.02 13.62
CA LEU A 661 10.09 7.58 14.51
C LEU A 661 11.36 8.44 14.34
N GLY A 662 11.74 8.74 13.10
CA GLY A 662 12.91 9.56 12.79
C GLY A 662 12.75 11.04 13.18
N GLU A 663 11.61 11.65 12.90
CA GLU A 663 11.28 13.02 13.32
C GLU A 663 11.34 13.13 14.86
N THR A 664 10.79 12.14 15.58
CA THR A 664 10.83 12.09 17.04
C THR A 664 12.25 11.93 17.57
N LEU A 665 13.08 11.08 16.93
CA LEU A 665 14.48 10.87 17.27
C LEU A 665 15.32 12.13 17.04
N ALA A 666 15.14 12.84 15.92
CA ALA A 666 15.81 14.11 15.65
C ALA A 666 15.51 15.17 16.71
N LEU A 667 14.24 15.27 17.14
CA LEU A 667 13.83 16.16 18.23
C LEU A 667 14.41 15.76 19.60
N ARG A 668 14.71 14.46 19.83
CA ARG A 668 15.42 14.04 21.05
C ARG A 668 16.91 14.35 20.99
N TYR A 669 17.54 14.21 19.82
CA TYR A 669 18.95 14.59 19.63
C TYR A 669 19.19 16.08 19.89
N ASP A 670 18.34 16.98 19.38
CA ASP A 670 18.46 18.43 19.68
C ASP A 670 18.20 18.74 21.17
N GLU A 671 17.25 18.06 21.82
CA GLU A 671 17.01 18.22 23.27
C GLU A 671 18.23 17.81 24.13
N VAL A 672 19.12 16.95 23.62
CA VAL A 672 20.39 16.56 24.28
C VAL A 672 21.62 17.24 23.66
N GLU A 673 21.43 18.28 22.85
CA GLU A 673 22.47 19.09 22.21
C GLU A 673 23.35 18.36 21.16
N ASP A 674 22.90 17.20 20.66
CA ASP A 674 23.51 16.50 19.51
C ASP A 674 22.91 16.97 18.18
N SER A 675 23.20 18.22 17.84
CA SER A 675 22.81 18.86 16.58
C SER A 675 23.37 18.14 15.33
N ALA A 676 24.43 17.33 15.48
CA ALA A 676 25.00 16.54 14.40
C ALA A 676 24.12 15.34 14.07
N SER A 677 23.67 14.58 15.06
CA SER A 677 22.73 13.47 14.87
C SER A 677 21.33 13.95 14.49
N ALA A 678 20.86 15.05 15.09
CA ALA A 678 19.59 15.68 14.70
C ALA A 678 19.55 16.03 13.20
N ARG A 679 20.60 16.69 12.67
CA ARG A 679 20.70 17.02 11.24
C ARG A 679 20.81 15.78 10.35
N ARG A 680 21.56 14.75 10.75
CA ARG A 680 21.65 13.49 10.00
C ARG A 680 20.28 12.81 9.87
N GLU A 681 19.54 12.72 10.97
CA GLU A 681 18.24 12.06 10.99
C GLU A 681 17.18 12.87 10.23
N LEU A 682 17.15 14.20 10.35
CA LEU A 682 16.26 15.05 9.53
C LEU A 682 16.46 14.88 8.02
N ARG A 683 17.69 14.68 7.56
CA ARG A 683 17.95 14.36 6.13
C ARG A 683 17.41 13.00 5.74
N ARG A 684 17.58 11.98 6.60
CA ARG A 684 17.04 10.63 6.38
C ARG A 684 15.52 10.65 6.28
N VAL A 685 14.85 11.39 7.17
CA VAL A 685 13.39 11.53 7.23
C VAL A 685 12.87 12.24 5.97
N LEU A 686 13.42 13.41 5.61
CA LEU A 686 13.03 14.15 4.41
C LEU A 686 13.26 13.36 3.10
N ASP A 687 14.25 12.46 3.08
CA ASP A 687 14.51 11.58 1.95
C ASP A 687 13.50 10.43 1.82
N VAL A 688 12.92 9.97 2.93
CA VAL A 688 11.83 8.98 2.95
C VAL A 688 10.49 9.64 2.58
N GLU A 689 10.18 10.79 3.17
CA GLU A 689 8.93 11.54 2.92
C GLU A 689 8.79 12.05 1.47
N ARG A 690 9.86 12.05 0.68
CA ARG A 690 9.85 12.42 -0.74
C ARG A 690 8.89 11.57 -1.60
N ASN A 691 8.74 10.29 -1.28
CA ASN A 691 7.99 9.33 -2.10
C ASN A 691 6.63 8.96 -1.49
N LEU A 692 6.23 9.59 -0.38
CA LEU A 692 4.98 9.29 0.30
C LEU A 692 3.83 10.14 -0.25
N VAL A 693 2.73 9.47 -0.59
CA VAL A 693 1.41 10.05 -0.83
C VAL A 693 0.56 9.77 0.41
N ASP A 694 1.02 10.26 1.56
CA ASP A 694 0.32 10.18 2.84
C ASP A 694 -0.70 11.32 2.92
N GLY A 695 -1.89 11.06 3.48
CA GLY A 695 -2.93 12.07 3.67
C GLY A 695 -2.63 13.02 4.83
N ASP A 696 -3.34 14.16 4.86
CA ASP A 696 -3.24 15.15 5.94
C ASP A 696 -3.55 14.51 7.31
N ASP A 697 -2.84 14.92 8.36
CA ASP A 697 -3.10 14.49 9.74
C ASP A 697 -3.40 15.69 10.67
N GLU A 698 -3.66 15.41 11.96
CA GLU A 698 -4.05 16.42 12.97
C GLU A 698 -3.00 17.56 13.11
N TYR A 699 -1.78 17.35 12.59
CA TYR A 699 -0.68 18.32 12.62
C TYR A 699 -0.50 19.06 11.28
N GLY A 700 -1.51 19.04 10.39
CA GLY A 700 -1.52 19.74 9.10
C GLY A 700 -1.06 18.85 7.94
N SER A 701 -0.80 19.48 6.79
CA SER A 701 -0.44 18.75 5.57
C SER A 701 0.96 18.12 5.65
N LEU A 702 1.20 17.13 4.79
CA LEU A 702 2.53 16.54 4.62
C LEU A 702 3.57 17.59 4.22
N GLU A 703 3.21 18.60 3.41
CA GLU A 703 4.12 19.69 3.05
C GLU A 703 4.36 20.67 4.22
N ALA A 704 3.37 20.90 5.09
CA ALA A 704 3.59 21.62 6.34
C ALA A 704 4.52 20.87 7.30
N ARG A 705 4.43 19.53 7.37
CA ARG A 705 5.36 18.67 8.11
C ARG A 705 6.79 18.78 7.56
N LYS A 706 6.96 18.56 6.26
CA LYS A 706 8.24 18.73 5.54
C LYS A 706 8.83 20.12 5.77
N TYR A 707 8.01 21.18 5.70
CA TYR A 707 8.48 22.55 5.97
C TYR A 707 9.00 22.72 7.39
N ARG A 708 8.31 22.18 8.41
CA ARG A 708 8.79 22.23 9.81
C ARG A 708 10.13 21.51 9.99
N GLN A 709 10.29 20.33 9.39
CA GLN A 709 11.55 19.58 9.43
C GLN A 709 12.69 20.30 8.71
N ARG A 710 12.42 20.83 7.49
CA ARG A 710 13.35 21.67 6.72
C ARG A 710 13.73 22.95 7.48
N ARG A 711 12.79 23.53 8.25
CA ARG A 711 13.03 24.70 9.12
C ARG A 711 13.90 24.33 10.33
N ALA A 712 13.74 23.15 10.92
CA ALA A 712 14.59 22.67 12.00
C ALA A 712 16.01 22.36 11.51
N HIS A 713 16.15 21.66 10.38
CA HIS A 713 17.45 21.36 9.79
C HIS A 713 18.21 22.64 9.40
N GLU A 714 17.52 23.65 8.86
CA GLU A 714 18.09 24.97 8.56
C GLU A 714 18.64 25.64 9.82
N ALA A 715 17.85 25.71 10.89
CA ALA A 715 18.25 26.36 12.15
C ALA A 715 19.43 25.68 12.86
N LEU A 716 19.62 24.38 12.63
CA LEU A 716 20.80 23.62 13.10
C LEU A 716 22.00 23.74 12.15
N SER A 717 21.79 24.11 10.89
CA SER A 717 22.82 24.15 9.83
C SER A 717 23.38 25.54 9.55
N ARG A 718 22.63 26.61 9.83
CA ARG A 718 23.05 28.00 9.63
C ARG A 718 24.27 28.33 10.48
N ARG A 719 25.45 28.40 9.85
CA ARG A 719 26.68 28.90 10.47
C ARG A 719 26.89 30.38 10.21
N ASP A 720 26.71 30.81 8.97
CA ASP A 720 26.83 32.20 8.55
C ASP A 720 25.45 32.81 8.33
N SER A 721 25.32 34.12 8.59
CA SER A 721 24.13 34.90 8.27
C SER A 721 24.55 36.31 7.89
N ILE A 722 23.99 36.86 6.81
CA ILE A 722 24.23 38.22 6.35
C ILE A 722 22.92 39.01 6.38
N THR A 723 22.98 40.24 6.90
CA THR A 723 21.84 41.17 6.91
C THR A 723 22.26 42.48 6.26
N LEU A 724 21.55 42.88 5.19
CA LEU A 724 21.67 44.17 4.53
C LEU A 724 20.39 44.95 4.76
N ALA A 725 20.44 46.14 5.36
CA ALA A 725 19.26 46.94 5.65
C ALA A 725 19.45 48.42 5.32
N SER A 726 18.39 49.04 4.83
CA SER A 726 18.32 50.44 4.41
C SER A 726 17.08 51.08 5.00
N THR A 727 17.23 52.13 5.81
CA THR A 727 16.10 52.80 6.46
C THR A 727 16.17 54.31 6.23
N TRP A 728 15.07 54.91 5.79
CA TRP A 728 14.88 56.34 5.59
C TRP A 728 13.80 56.83 6.55
N SER A 729 14.19 57.54 7.61
CA SER A 729 13.27 58.00 8.66
C SER A 729 12.86 59.47 8.45
N PRO A 730 11.62 59.88 8.80
CA PRO A 730 11.20 61.27 8.76
C PRO A 730 11.88 62.14 9.84
N ALA A 731 12.35 61.53 10.92
CA ALA A 731 13.02 62.19 12.03
C ALA A 731 14.22 61.36 12.54
N GLY A 732 15.23 62.02 13.10
CA GLY A 732 16.46 61.37 13.53
C GLY A 732 17.43 62.29 14.25
N THR A 733 18.35 61.67 15.01
CA THR A 733 19.45 62.29 15.76
C THR A 733 20.65 61.35 15.76
N SER A 734 21.85 61.91 15.91
CA SER A 734 23.03 61.12 16.30
C SER A 734 22.79 60.50 17.68
N THR A 735 23.28 59.26 17.89
CA THR A 735 23.33 58.60 19.20
C THR A 735 24.56 58.99 20.02
N ASN A 736 25.44 59.85 19.47
CA ASN A 736 26.74 60.20 20.02
C ASN A 736 26.95 61.71 19.84
N ASP A 737 26.95 62.44 20.96
CA ASP A 737 26.96 63.90 20.99
C ASP A 737 28.34 64.52 20.74
N LYS A 738 29.43 63.73 20.72
CA LYS A 738 30.78 64.27 20.39
C LYS A 738 30.78 64.95 19.02
N PHE A 739 30.09 64.33 18.05
CA PHE A 739 29.93 64.85 16.70
C PHE A 739 28.90 66.00 16.57
N LEU A 740 28.44 66.56 17.70
CA LEU A 740 27.62 67.77 17.80
C LEU A 740 28.37 68.93 18.47
N ASP A 741 29.57 68.72 19.04
CA ASP A 741 30.24 69.71 19.89
C ASP A 741 30.96 70.85 19.12
N ASN A 742 30.69 70.97 17.82
CA ASN A 742 31.16 72.04 16.95
C ASN A 742 30.38 73.36 17.16
N GLY A 743 30.51 73.94 18.35
CA GLY A 743 30.29 75.37 18.60
C GLY A 743 28.85 75.85 18.84
N GLU A 744 27.81 75.21 18.30
CA GLU A 744 26.40 75.66 18.47
C GLU A 744 25.77 75.38 19.86
N ARG A 745 26.54 75.56 20.94
CA ARG A 745 26.04 75.52 22.32
C ARG A 745 25.28 76.81 22.72
N SER A 746 24.20 77.17 22.03
CA SER A 746 23.09 78.00 22.58
C SER A 746 21.94 78.25 21.60
N GLY A 747 20.70 78.02 22.06
CA GLY A 747 19.57 78.91 21.75
C GLY A 747 18.85 78.81 20.39
N SER A 748 19.38 78.09 19.39
CA SER A 748 18.65 77.83 18.14
C SER A 748 17.71 76.62 18.27
N SER A 749 16.58 76.61 17.56
CA SER A 749 15.59 75.52 17.67
C SER A 749 16.17 74.19 17.15
N ARG A 750 16.35 73.19 18.02
CA ARG A 750 16.47 71.79 17.57
C ARG A 750 15.25 71.49 16.68
N ARG A 751 15.48 70.90 15.49
CA ARG A 751 14.42 70.53 14.54
C ARG A 751 14.66 69.10 14.09
N ALA A 752 13.59 68.30 14.06
CA ALA A 752 13.61 67.00 13.44
C ALA A 752 14.13 67.10 11.99
N ARG A 753 15.24 66.43 11.69
CA ARG A 753 15.72 66.22 10.32
C ARG A 753 15.41 64.79 9.91
N SER A 754 15.03 64.61 8.66
CA SER A 754 14.99 63.27 8.07
C SER A 754 16.40 62.69 8.00
N GLN A 755 16.54 61.40 8.26
CA GLN A 755 17.83 60.71 8.18
C GLN A 755 17.71 59.47 7.30
N ASN A 756 18.84 58.98 6.79
CA ASN A 756 18.95 57.62 6.29
C ASN A 756 20.09 56.86 6.97
N VAL A 757 19.90 55.55 7.12
CA VAL A 757 20.87 54.62 7.68
C VAL A 757 20.93 53.39 6.79
N GLN A 758 22.14 53.07 6.33
CA GLN A 758 22.47 51.83 5.62
C GLN A 758 23.26 50.94 6.59
N LEU A 759 23.00 49.64 6.60
CA LEU A 759 23.56 48.68 7.55
C LEU A 759 23.91 47.39 6.80
N ALA A 760 25.12 46.89 7.01
CA ALA A 760 25.55 45.55 6.66
C ALA A 760 26.03 44.84 7.92
N MET A 761 25.50 43.64 8.19
CA MET A 761 25.93 42.78 9.29
C MET A 761 26.29 41.39 8.77
N TRP A 762 27.23 40.75 9.44
CA TRP A 762 27.57 39.34 9.28
C TRP A 762 27.73 38.70 10.66
N ASP A 763 27.01 37.61 10.89
CA ASP A 763 27.14 36.74 12.06
C ASP A 763 27.74 35.39 11.62
N HIS A 764 28.73 34.88 12.35
CA HIS A 764 29.35 33.56 12.14
C HIS A 764 29.39 32.75 13.44
N ALA A 765 28.59 31.68 13.51
CA ALA A 765 28.51 30.79 14.65
C ALA A 765 29.82 30.01 14.89
N LEU A 766 30.24 29.94 16.15
CA LEU A 766 31.48 29.33 16.62
C LEU A 766 31.26 27.91 17.15
N GLY A 767 32.35 27.13 17.19
CA GLY A 767 32.32 25.73 17.63
C GLY A 767 31.97 24.75 16.52
N GLU A 768 32.02 23.46 16.83
CA GLU A 768 31.83 22.36 15.86
C GLU A 768 30.40 22.33 15.30
N GLU A 769 29.40 22.52 16.15
CA GLU A 769 27.98 22.65 15.79
C GLU A 769 27.55 24.12 15.87
N PRO A 770 26.85 24.69 14.86
CA PRO A 770 26.46 26.11 14.86
C PRO A 770 25.46 26.51 15.96
N SER A 771 24.68 25.54 16.43
CA SER A 771 23.59 25.71 17.39
C SER A 771 23.54 24.48 18.30
N ARG A 772 23.12 24.66 19.56
CA ARG A 772 22.91 23.58 20.54
C ARG A 772 21.61 23.85 21.28
N ASN A 773 20.55 23.07 21.02
CA ASN A 773 19.22 23.30 21.60
C ASN A 773 18.77 24.78 21.44
N GLY A 774 19.01 25.34 20.25
CA GLY A 774 18.74 26.73 19.88
C GLY A 774 19.65 27.81 20.51
N SER A 775 20.60 27.46 21.38
CA SER A 775 21.63 28.38 21.87
C SER A 775 22.78 28.52 20.86
N THR A 776 23.32 29.74 20.71
CA THR A 776 24.40 30.03 19.75
C THR A 776 25.41 31.02 20.33
N LEU A 777 26.67 30.89 19.94
CA LEU A 777 27.74 31.86 20.19
C LEU A 777 28.39 32.18 18.85
N SER A 778 28.47 33.45 18.48
CA SER A 778 28.96 33.91 17.18
C SER A 778 30.03 35.00 17.33
N VAL A 779 31.01 35.01 16.42
CA VAL A 779 31.65 36.28 16.03
C VAL A 779 30.68 37.04 15.16
N TYR A 780 30.62 38.36 15.29
CA TYR A 780 29.88 39.19 14.35
C TYR A 780 30.64 40.46 13.98
N GLY A 781 30.36 40.97 12.79
CA GLY A 781 30.79 42.28 12.32
C GLY A 781 29.60 43.08 11.80
N ARG A 782 29.66 44.40 11.95
CA ARG A 782 28.69 45.33 11.35
C ARG A 782 29.36 46.59 10.82
N VAL A 783 28.88 47.06 9.67
CA VAL A 783 29.21 48.36 9.07
C VAL A 783 27.90 49.11 8.91
N LEU A 784 27.86 50.37 9.33
CA LEU A 784 26.68 51.23 9.20
C LEU A 784 27.08 52.60 8.65
N PHE A 785 26.28 53.15 7.74
CA PHE A 785 26.48 54.45 7.13
C PHE A 785 25.26 55.33 7.40
N GLY A 786 25.48 56.51 7.97
CA GLY A 786 24.42 57.47 8.27
C GLY A 786 24.49 58.72 7.39
N GLY A 787 23.35 59.41 7.24
CA GLY A 787 23.27 60.71 6.58
C GLY A 787 22.10 61.54 7.11
N GLN A 788 22.33 62.84 7.35
CA GLN A 788 21.37 63.76 7.98
C GLN A 788 20.31 64.31 7.00
N SER A 789 19.92 63.51 6.01
CA SER A 789 18.95 63.83 4.95
C SER A 789 18.33 62.55 4.36
N ARG A 790 17.32 62.70 3.50
CA ARG A 790 16.83 61.61 2.62
C ARG A 790 17.70 61.41 1.37
N THR A 791 18.43 62.44 0.95
CA THR A 791 19.19 62.46 -0.31
C THR A 791 20.68 62.19 -0.14
N ASP A 792 21.21 62.34 1.07
CA ASP A 792 22.65 62.47 1.31
C ASP A 792 23.12 61.28 2.17
N TYR A 793 24.06 60.49 1.66
CA TYR A 793 24.45 59.18 2.19
C TYR A 793 25.90 59.19 2.70
N ALA A 794 26.23 58.30 3.63
CA ALA A 794 27.59 58.05 4.13
C ALA A 794 28.34 59.31 4.65
N GLN A 795 27.61 60.27 5.23
CA GLN A 795 28.15 61.39 6.00
C GLN A 795 28.82 60.91 7.29
N SER A 796 28.31 59.82 7.87
CA SER A 796 28.93 59.11 8.99
C SER A 796 29.11 57.62 8.66
N MET A 797 30.09 56.99 9.32
CA MET A 797 30.34 55.55 9.24
C MET A 797 30.62 55.00 10.64
N GLY A 798 29.88 53.97 11.04
CA GLY A 798 30.19 53.11 12.19
C GLY A 798 30.68 51.74 11.72
N THR A 799 31.64 51.16 12.43
CA THR A 799 32.09 49.78 12.25
C THR A 799 32.23 49.10 13.61
N GLY A 800 31.50 48.02 13.83
CA GLY A 800 31.58 47.19 15.04
C GLY A 800 32.09 45.79 14.72
N VAL A 801 32.97 45.24 15.55
CA VAL A 801 33.37 43.82 15.51
C VAL A 801 33.35 43.26 16.92
N GLY A 802 32.73 42.11 17.13
CA GLY A 802 32.44 41.61 18.47
C GLY A 802 32.00 40.15 18.56
N LEU A 803 31.52 39.79 19.75
CA LEU A 803 30.88 38.51 20.04
C LEU A 803 29.39 38.72 20.32
N ARG A 804 28.57 37.79 19.81
CA ARG A 804 27.13 37.68 20.07
C ARG A 804 26.85 36.33 20.73
N TYR A 805 26.05 36.33 21.79
CA TYR A 805 25.64 35.11 22.49
C TYR A 805 24.11 35.07 22.64
N LYS A 806 23.48 34.01 22.14
CA LYS A 806 22.08 33.65 22.41
C LYS A 806 22.04 32.54 23.47
N PRO A 807 21.83 32.85 24.76
CA PRO A 807 21.85 31.86 25.84
C PRO A 807 20.66 30.88 25.86
N LEU A 808 19.54 31.24 25.23
CA LEU A 808 18.26 30.53 25.38
C LEU A 808 17.71 30.12 24.02
N GLY A 809 17.46 28.84 23.77
CA GLY A 809 16.88 28.39 22.50
C GLY A 809 15.47 28.94 22.24
N GLN A 810 14.59 28.84 23.25
CA GLN A 810 13.17 29.17 23.16
C GLN A 810 12.85 30.67 23.26
N ALA A 811 13.83 31.53 23.54
CA ALA A 811 13.65 32.98 23.67
C ALA A 811 14.68 33.74 22.83
N ASN A 812 14.25 34.79 22.12
CA ASN A 812 15.11 35.54 21.21
C ASN A 812 15.93 36.64 21.92
N LEU A 813 16.59 36.27 23.03
CA LEU A 813 17.54 37.10 23.76
C LEU A 813 18.95 36.96 23.15
N ASN A 814 19.59 38.08 22.81
CA ASN A 814 20.95 38.14 22.30
C ASN A 814 21.76 39.14 23.14
N LEU A 815 22.94 38.74 23.59
CA LEU A 815 23.89 39.58 24.31
C LEU A 815 25.09 39.84 23.40
N TYR A 816 25.55 41.09 23.33
CA TYR A 816 26.61 41.52 22.42
C TYR A 816 27.69 42.31 23.17
N ALA A 817 28.94 42.09 22.79
CA ALA A 817 30.07 42.94 23.14
C ALA A 817 30.91 43.21 21.89
N GLU A 818 30.98 44.46 21.43
CA GLU A 818 31.74 44.86 20.24
C GLU A 818 32.71 46.00 20.52
N LEU A 819 33.86 45.95 19.85
CA LEU A 819 34.71 47.11 19.63
C LEU A 819 34.05 47.95 18.54
N TYR A 820 33.56 49.13 18.91
CA TYR A 820 32.81 50.02 18.03
C TYR A 820 33.64 51.26 17.69
N HIS A 821 33.83 51.52 16.40
CA HIS A 821 34.48 52.71 15.87
C HIS A 821 33.46 53.52 15.08
N GLN A 822 33.43 54.84 15.25
CA GLN A 822 32.52 55.74 14.53
C GLN A 822 33.27 56.94 13.98
N ARG A 823 32.87 57.40 12.79
CA ARG A 823 33.37 58.62 12.13
C ARG A 823 32.22 59.46 11.61
N GLN A 824 32.43 60.77 11.52
CA GLN A 824 31.52 61.70 10.84
C GLN A 824 32.34 62.74 10.08
N ILE A 825 32.02 62.97 8.81
CA ILE A 825 32.68 63.98 7.97
C ILE A 825 32.28 65.37 8.45
N ASP A 826 33.24 66.29 8.52
CA ASP A 826 33.02 67.66 8.97
C ASP A 826 32.08 68.40 8.00
N SER A 827 31.24 69.29 8.52
CA SER A 827 30.23 70.02 7.72
C SER A 827 30.82 70.95 6.64
N THR A 828 32.11 71.30 6.73
CA THR A 828 32.85 72.08 5.72
C THR A 828 33.42 71.22 4.59
N HIS A 829 33.53 69.90 4.78
CA HIS A 829 34.17 68.97 3.85
C HIS A 829 33.18 68.01 3.19
N TYR A 830 32.02 67.76 3.82
CA TYR A 830 30.98 66.92 3.24
C TYR A 830 30.33 67.56 2.00
N SER A 831 30.70 67.09 0.81
CA SER A 831 30.22 67.59 -0.48
C SER A 831 28.88 67.01 -0.94
N GLY A 832 28.28 66.11 -0.15
CA GLY A 832 27.06 65.37 -0.49
C GLY A 832 27.33 64.17 -1.40
N LEU A 833 26.75 63.02 -1.05
CA LEU A 833 26.79 61.80 -1.85
C LEU A 833 25.36 61.28 -2.05
N SER A 834 24.85 61.30 -3.29
CA SER A 834 23.49 60.83 -3.58
C SER A 834 23.40 59.31 -3.78
N LEU A 835 22.19 58.75 -3.73
CA LEU A 835 21.93 57.32 -3.93
C LEU A 835 22.49 56.79 -5.26
N GLY A 836 22.44 57.59 -6.33
CA GLY A 836 23.02 57.22 -7.63
C GLY A 836 24.55 57.28 -7.68
N GLU A 837 25.17 58.11 -6.84
CA GLU A 837 26.63 58.26 -6.77
C GLU A 837 27.31 57.17 -5.92
N LEU A 838 26.55 56.44 -5.09
CA LEU A 838 27.02 55.19 -4.45
C LEU A 838 27.45 54.13 -5.47
N LEU A 839 26.99 54.22 -6.73
CA LEU A 839 27.40 53.33 -7.82
C LEU A 839 28.63 53.85 -8.59
N SER A 840 29.17 55.03 -8.24
CA SER A 840 30.33 55.63 -8.90
C SER A 840 31.60 55.45 -8.07
N PRO A 841 32.57 54.60 -8.50
CA PRO A 841 33.79 54.32 -7.73
C PRO A 841 34.62 55.57 -7.42
N ALA A 842 34.58 56.59 -8.29
CA ALA A 842 35.28 57.86 -8.07
C ALA A 842 34.63 58.69 -6.94
N LYS A 843 33.30 58.74 -6.88
CA LYS A 843 32.56 59.45 -5.82
C LYS A 843 32.64 58.73 -4.48
N VAL A 844 32.48 57.41 -4.47
CA VAL A 844 32.68 56.58 -3.27
C VAL A 844 34.12 56.66 -2.78
N GLY A 845 35.11 56.61 -3.68
CA GLY A 845 36.53 56.77 -3.35
C GLY A 845 36.86 58.15 -2.77
N GLY A 846 36.23 59.22 -3.26
CA GLY A 846 36.31 60.57 -2.69
C GLY A 846 35.79 60.63 -1.26
N ASN A 847 34.52 60.23 -1.05
CA ASN A 847 33.89 60.23 0.28
C ASN A 847 34.59 59.29 1.28
N TRP A 848 35.22 58.21 0.80
CA TRP A 848 36.10 57.37 1.62
C TRP A 848 37.42 58.07 1.98
N GLY A 849 37.94 58.91 1.09
CA GLY A 849 39.04 59.84 1.37
C GLY A 849 38.68 60.84 2.46
N ASP A 850 37.48 61.43 2.40
CA ASP A 850 36.97 62.35 3.42
C ASP A 850 36.76 61.64 4.77
N LEU A 851 36.12 60.47 4.80
CA LEU A 851 36.01 59.60 5.99
C LEU A 851 37.37 59.15 6.56
N ARG A 852 38.49 59.40 5.87
CA ARG A 852 39.85 59.05 6.30
C ARG A 852 40.69 60.24 6.75
N HIS A 853 40.41 61.47 6.29
CA HIS A 853 41.25 62.65 6.55
C HIS A 853 40.47 63.87 7.07
N ASN A 854 39.19 63.99 6.74
CA ASN A 854 38.32 65.17 6.93
C ASN A 854 37.10 64.82 7.80
N ALA A 855 37.33 63.99 8.82
CA ALA A 855 36.28 63.41 9.65
C ALA A 855 36.76 63.20 11.09
N GLU A 856 36.02 63.75 12.04
CA GLU A 856 36.12 63.36 13.45
C GLU A 856 35.92 61.85 13.61
N SER A 857 36.55 61.26 14.65
CA SER A 857 36.33 59.86 14.97
C SER A 857 36.34 59.56 16.47
N SER A 858 35.58 58.53 16.84
CA SER A 858 35.54 57.97 18.19
C SER A 858 35.69 56.45 18.17
N ASN A 859 36.09 55.89 19.31
CA ASN A 859 36.14 54.46 19.57
C ASN A 859 35.47 54.21 20.92
N ASP A 860 34.83 53.06 21.06
CA ASP A 860 34.24 52.58 22.31
C ASP A 860 34.25 51.04 22.39
N LEU A 861 33.97 50.50 23.58
CA LEU A 861 33.45 49.15 23.77
C LEU A 861 31.94 49.31 24.00
N LEU A 862 31.13 48.81 23.07
CA LEU A 862 29.69 48.80 23.17
C LEU A 862 29.23 47.47 23.76
N LEU A 863 28.50 47.53 24.86
CA LEU A 863 27.73 46.41 25.38
C LEU A 863 26.26 46.61 24.96
N ARG A 864 25.65 45.58 24.35
CA ARG A 864 24.27 45.66 23.85
C ARG A 864 23.50 44.38 24.18
N ALA A 865 22.20 44.49 24.42
CA ALA A 865 21.30 43.36 24.58
C ALA A 865 20.03 43.60 23.76
N THR A 866 19.64 42.62 22.93
CA THR A 866 18.36 42.66 22.20
C THR A 866 17.49 41.48 22.62
N ALA A 867 16.17 41.71 22.69
CA ALA A 867 15.19 40.67 22.98
C ALA A 867 13.97 40.80 22.07
N SER A 868 13.38 39.68 21.69
CA SER A 868 12.06 39.61 21.05
C SER A 868 11.17 38.63 21.81
N PHE A 869 9.94 39.08 22.09
CA PHE A 869 8.91 38.34 22.81
C PHE A 869 7.56 38.46 22.09
N LEU A 870 6.60 37.59 22.44
CA LEU A 870 5.24 37.49 21.89
C LEU A 870 5.17 37.01 20.43
N ASP A 871 6.32 36.77 19.81
CA ASP A 871 6.61 36.22 18.47
C ASP A 871 6.66 34.67 18.45
N GLN A 872 6.14 34.01 19.49
CA GLN A 872 6.12 32.55 19.62
C GLN A 872 4.85 31.91 19.06
N GLY A 873 4.95 30.65 18.64
CA GLY A 873 3.81 29.82 18.23
C GLY A 873 3.06 30.43 17.05
N LYS A 874 1.74 30.61 17.20
CA LYS A 874 0.89 31.14 16.13
C LYS A 874 1.28 32.56 15.66
N TYR A 875 1.96 33.35 16.49
CA TYR A 875 2.37 34.73 16.18
C TYR A 875 3.75 34.84 15.50
N ARG A 876 4.40 33.71 15.19
CA ARG A 876 5.75 33.68 14.60
C ARG A 876 5.74 34.17 13.14
N ASN A 877 6.56 35.18 12.85
CA ASN A 877 6.97 35.56 11.49
C ASN A 877 7.85 34.46 10.88
N ASP A 878 7.20 33.51 10.22
CA ASP A 878 7.80 32.39 9.49
C ASP A 878 6.74 31.87 8.51
N TRP A 879 7.15 31.35 7.36
CA TRP A 879 6.20 30.98 6.31
C TRP A 879 5.26 29.85 6.73
N ARG A 880 3.99 29.95 6.36
CA ARG A 880 2.97 28.94 6.62
C ARG A 880 2.56 28.26 5.32
N ILE A 881 2.59 26.93 5.30
CA ILE A 881 2.16 26.15 4.13
C ILE A 881 0.63 26.18 4.04
N ASP A 882 -0.06 25.69 5.08
CA ASP A 882 -1.52 25.46 5.05
C ASP A 882 -2.38 26.72 5.33
N GLU A 883 -1.81 27.75 5.96
CA GLU A 883 -2.53 28.97 6.37
C GLU A 883 -2.43 30.04 5.26
N ASP A 884 -3.55 30.51 4.69
CA ASP A 884 -3.56 31.62 3.71
C ASP A 884 -3.17 32.97 4.33
N ASP A 885 -3.45 33.12 5.62
CA ASP A 885 -3.18 34.30 6.43
C ASP A 885 -2.88 33.95 7.89
N TRP A 886 -2.23 34.86 8.62
CA TRP A 886 -1.95 34.70 10.05
C TRP A 886 -1.73 36.03 10.79
N ASP A 887 -2.02 36.05 12.09
CA ASP A 887 -1.63 37.14 12.99
C ASP A 887 -0.11 37.15 13.23
N GLU A 888 0.52 38.33 13.20
CA GLU A 888 1.87 38.53 13.73
C GLU A 888 1.88 39.58 14.84
N ARG A 889 2.68 39.36 15.88
CA ARG A 889 3.01 40.39 16.85
C ARG A 889 4.38 40.14 17.48
N PHE A 890 5.01 41.22 17.93
CA PHE A 890 6.22 41.14 18.75
C PHE A 890 6.34 42.33 19.69
N LEU A 891 7.06 42.12 20.79
CA LEU A 891 7.66 43.16 21.61
C LEU A 891 9.19 43.04 21.45
N TYR A 892 9.78 43.97 20.71
CA TYR A 892 11.21 44.08 20.51
C TYR A 892 11.80 45.05 21.53
N LEU A 893 12.87 44.65 22.21
CA LEU A 893 13.66 45.46 23.12
C LEU A 893 15.11 45.49 22.62
N ASP A 894 15.76 46.66 22.69
CA ASP A 894 17.17 46.86 22.39
C ASP A 894 17.75 47.88 23.37
N ALA A 895 18.81 47.48 24.08
CA ALA A 895 19.51 48.30 25.07
C ALA A 895 20.99 48.31 24.75
N ALA A 896 21.61 49.48 24.70
CA ALA A 896 23.02 49.66 24.34
C ALA A 896 23.72 50.67 25.25
N TRP A 897 24.97 50.39 25.62
CA TRP A 897 25.80 51.20 26.50
C TRP A 897 27.22 51.37 25.93
N TRP A 898 27.59 52.60 25.63
CA TRP A 898 28.92 53.00 25.17
C TRP A 898 29.81 53.27 26.40
N THR A 899 30.60 52.28 26.80
CA THR A 899 31.29 52.26 28.11
C THR A 899 32.30 53.40 28.34
N ARG A 900 32.83 54.03 27.29
CA ARG A 900 33.81 55.12 27.36
C ARG A 900 33.19 56.51 27.12
N ALA A 901 32.13 56.61 26.33
CA ALA A 901 31.33 57.82 26.22
C ALA A 901 30.49 58.06 27.50
N GLY A 902 30.01 56.97 28.11
CA GLY A 902 28.99 57.00 29.15
C GLY A 902 27.57 57.00 28.61
N ASP A 903 27.39 57.07 27.29
CA ASP A 903 26.10 57.21 26.63
C ASP A 903 25.30 55.90 26.68
N HIS A 904 23.98 56.03 26.88
CA HIS A 904 23.04 54.91 26.86
C HIS A 904 22.00 55.09 25.75
N ALA A 905 21.51 53.98 25.18
CA ALA A 905 20.31 53.96 24.34
C ALA A 905 19.38 52.80 24.71
N TRP A 906 18.08 53.08 24.64
CA TRP A 906 17.01 52.12 24.84
C TRP A 906 15.95 52.28 23.74
N LEU A 907 15.51 51.18 23.16
CA LEU A 907 14.41 51.09 22.22
C LEU A 907 13.49 49.96 22.68
N SER A 908 12.19 50.24 22.77
CA SER A 908 11.15 49.25 23.01
C SER A 908 10.00 49.48 22.04
N ARG A 909 9.73 48.50 21.18
CA ARG A 909 8.71 48.56 20.12
C ARG A 909 7.76 47.37 20.21
N PHE A 910 6.49 47.64 20.47
CA PHE A 910 5.41 46.67 20.29
C PHE A 910 4.79 46.86 18.90
N GLN A 911 4.63 45.77 18.16
CA GLN A 911 4.00 45.76 16.84
C GLN A 911 3.00 44.61 16.76
N GLN A 912 1.84 44.87 16.15
CA GLN A 912 0.84 43.83 15.85
C GLN A 912 0.21 44.10 14.47
N GLY A 913 0.12 43.06 13.66
CA GLY A 913 -0.48 43.07 12.34
C GLY A 913 -1.03 41.70 11.98
N HIS A 914 -1.49 41.59 10.74
CA HIS A 914 -2.06 40.36 10.19
C HIS A 914 -1.61 40.25 8.74
N ALA A 915 -1.02 39.12 8.37
CA ALA A 915 -0.30 38.92 7.13
C ALA A 915 -1.09 38.01 6.19
N TRP A 916 -1.38 38.49 4.98
CA TRP A 916 -1.99 37.69 3.91
C TRP A 916 -0.90 37.24 2.93
N LYS A 917 -0.97 35.99 2.46
CA LYS A 917 -0.22 35.56 1.27
C LYS A 917 -0.63 36.40 0.06
N LEU A 918 0.32 36.65 -0.84
CA LEU A 918 0.02 37.18 -2.17
C LEU A 918 -0.29 36.02 -3.14
N PRO A 919 -1.26 36.18 -4.07
CA PRO A 919 -1.59 35.16 -5.07
C PRO A 919 -0.50 35.08 -6.15
N SER A 920 0.61 34.42 -5.81
CA SER A 920 1.78 34.22 -6.66
C SER A 920 2.46 32.89 -6.33
N GLN A 921 3.20 32.33 -7.28
CA GLN A 921 3.98 31.10 -7.07
C GLN A 921 5.22 31.31 -6.16
N SER A 922 5.53 32.55 -5.79
CA SER A 922 6.59 32.89 -4.85
C SER A 922 6.04 33.02 -3.43
N PRO A 923 6.76 32.56 -2.39
CA PRO A 923 6.32 32.70 -1.00
C PRO A 923 6.43 34.17 -0.57
N GLN A 924 5.33 34.91 -0.68
CA GLN A 924 5.26 36.34 -0.40
C GLN A 924 4.03 36.67 0.44
N THR A 925 4.18 37.65 1.35
CA THR A 925 3.06 38.21 2.13
C THR A 925 2.99 39.72 2.02
N ILE A 926 1.80 40.26 2.28
CA ILE A 926 1.58 41.66 2.62
C ILE A 926 0.88 41.74 3.98
N MET A 927 1.41 42.59 4.87
CA MET A 927 0.96 42.71 6.26
C MET A 927 0.81 44.18 6.64
N PRO A 928 -0.41 44.73 6.77
CA PRO A 928 -0.64 45.95 7.54
C PRO A 928 -0.46 45.69 9.03
N TYR A 929 0.00 46.70 9.77
CA TYR A 929 0.18 46.64 11.22
C TYR A 929 0.03 48.00 11.87
N GLY A 930 -0.34 47.98 13.15
CA GLY A 930 -0.12 49.08 14.09
C GLY A 930 1.14 48.84 14.92
N PHE A 931 1.78 49.90 15.39
CA PHE A 931 2.87 49.80 16.36
C PHE A 931 2.86 50.93 17.38
N LEU A 932 3.48 50.66 18.53
CA LEU A 932 3.85 51.62 19.57
C LEU A 932 5.34 51.48 19.83
N GLU A 933 6.06 52.59 19.87
CA GLU A 933 7.50 52.63 20.04
C GLU A 933 7.89 53.70 21.06
N PHE A 934 8.72 53.31 22.01
CA PHE A 934 9.36 54.21 22.97
C PHE A 934 10.88 54.08 22.81
N SER A 935 11.51 55.22 22.56
CA SER A 935 12.94 55.36 22.32
C SER A 935 13.51 56.36 23.34
N SER A 936 14.65 56.03 23.94
CA SER A 936 15.36 56.92 24.84
C SER A 936 16.86 56.84 24.61
N GLN A 937 17.54 57.98 24.71
CA GLN A 937 18.98 58.10 24.58
C GLN A 937 19.47 59.04 25.67
N ASP A 938 20.59 58.73 26.28
CA ASP A 938 21.21 59.53 27.34
C ASP A 938 22.64 59.93 26.95
N PRO A 939 22.81 60.77 25.91
CA PRO A 939 24.12 61.27 25.55
C PRO A 939 24.61 62.30 26.58
N SER A 940 25.82 62.10 27.11
CA SER A 940 26.47 62.99 28.09
C SER A 940 25.67 63.26 29.40
N ASN A 941 24.73 62.39 29.75
CA ASN A 941 23.75 62.53 30.85
C ASN A 941 22.57 63.52 30.62
N GLU A 942 22.27 63.94 29.38
CA GLU A 942 20.98 64.59 29.04
C GLU A 942 19.97 63.52 28.54
N TRP A 943 19.14 62.99 29.44
CA TRP A 943 18.09 62.03 29.06
C TRP A 943 17.10 62.63 28.05
N ARG A 944 17.13 62.10 26.83
CA ARG A 944 16.22 62.39 25.72
C ARG A 944 15.28 61.21 25.50
N GLN A 945 14.01 61.48 25.24
CA GLN A 945 12.95 60.47 25.07
C GLN A 945 12.04 60.82 23.88
N ASP A 946 11.49 59.81 23.22
CA ASP A 946 10.40 59.93 22.24
C ASP A 946 9.45 58.74 22.39
N ALA A 947 8.15 59.01 22.42
CA ALA A 947 7.11 58.02 22.35
C ALA A 947 6.30 58.27 21.07
N ARG A 948 6.15 57.26 20.22
CA ARG A 948 5.44 57.34 18.94
C ARG A 948 4.50 56.17 18.72
N ALA A 949 3.43 56.43 17.99
CA ALA A 949 2.55 55.42 17.42
C ALA A 949 2.65 55.48 15.90
N GLY A 950 2.20 54.43 15.23
CA GLY A 950 2.05 54.47 13.78
C GLY A 950 1.31 53.30 13.20
N VAL A 951 1.06 53.41 11.91
CA VAL A 951 0.52 52.36 11.06
C VAL A 951 1.45 52.17 9.87
N GLY A 952 1.62 50.92 9.44
CA GLY A 952 2.49 50.61 8.32
C GLY A 952 2.03 49.38 7.55
N VAL A 953 2.69 49.15 6.41
CA VAL A 953 2.52 47.96 5.58
C VAL A 953 3.90 47.38 5.33
N ARG A 954 4.04 46.06 5.49
CA ARG A 954 5.23 45.27 5.17
C ARG A 954 4.88 44.31 4.03
N TRP A 955 5.62 44.38 2.94
CA TRP A 955 5.77 43.26 2.01
C TRP A 955 6.97 42.42 2.46
N GLN A 956 6.84 41.09 2.42
CA GLN A 956 7.92 40.17 2.76
C GLN A 956 7.94 38.98 1.81
N TRP A 957 9.10 38.69 1.23
CA TRP A 957 9.39 37.56 0.34
C TRP A 957 10.44 36.66 0.98
N TRP A 958 10.22 35.35 0.96
CA TRP A 958 11.18 34.34 1.41
C TRP A 958 11.87 33.68 0.20
N PHE A 959 13.14 33.28 0.32
CA PHE A 959 13.89 32.68 -0.79
C PHE A 959 15.05 31.79 -0.29
N ASP A 960 15.83 31.23 -1.22
CA ASP A 960 17.01 30.39 -0.94
C ASP A 960 16.70 29.18 -0.01
N ASP A 961 15.75 28.34 -0.43
CA ASP A 961 15.50 27.02 0.16
C ASP A 961 16.15 25.89 -0.66
N ASP A 962 16.30 24.71 -0.06
CA ASP A 962 16.74 23.50 -0.77
C ASP A 962 16.08 22.22 -0.22
N ARG A 963 16.45 21.05 -0.76
CA ARG A 963 15.94 19.72 -0.35
C ARG A 963 15.86 19.51 1.16
N TYR A 964 16.82 20.01 1.93
CA TYR A 964 16.94 19.80 3.38
C TYR A 964 16.65 21.06 4.19
N ASN A 965 16.74 22.25 3.60
CA ASN A 965 16.59 23.53 4.29
C ASN A 965 15.34 24.27 3.83
N ALA A 966 14.63 24.89 4.78
CA ALA A 966 13.62 25.90 4.46
C ALA A 966 14.29 27.20 3.99
N TYR A 967 13.50 28.20 3.62
CA TYR A 967 13.99 29.51 3.15
C TYR A 967 15.04 30.10 4.08
N ARG A 968 16.28 30.19 3.61
CA ARG A 968 17.37 30.89 4.30
C ARG A 968 17.26 32.40 4.12
N GLY A 969 16.82 32.81 2.94
CA GLY A 969 16.67 34.20 2.54
C GLY A 969 15.32 34.81 2.95
N SER A 970 15.33 36.08 3.34
CA SER A 970 14.11 36.91 3.39
C SER A 970 14.40 38.35 3.00
N LEU A 971 13.56 38.91 2.12
CA LEU A 971 13.54 40.32 1.77
C LEU A 971 12.26 40.95 2.31
N LYS A 972 12.39 42.02 3.10
CA LYS A 972 11.30 42.77 3.70
C LYS A 972 11.36 44.21 3.18
N VAL A 973 10.22 44.75 2.78
CA VAL A 973 10.06 46.17 2.46
C VAL A 973 8.89 46.71 3.29
N ARG A 974 9.13 47.74 4.09
CA ARG A 974 8.14 48.34 4.98
C ARG A 974 8.00 49.84 4.76
N ALA A 975 6.76 50.32 4.69
CA ALA A 975 6.42 51.73 4.74
C ALA A 975 5.57 51.99 5.99
N GLU A 976 5.95 52.99 6.79
CA GLU A 976 5.30 53.33 8.06
C GLU A 976 4.98 54.82 8.09
N TYR A 977 3.75 55.19 8.45
CA TYR A 977 3.46 56.53 8.93
C TYR A 977 3.66 56.57 10.45
N GLN A 978 4.57 57.43 10.90
CA GLN A 978 4.96 57.58 12.29
C GLN A 978 4.47 58.92 12.84
N GLN A 979 3.81 58.88 14.00
CA GLN A 979 3.26 60.02 14.72
C GLN A 979 3.82 60.05 16.15
N ALA A 980 4.59 61.09 16.48
CA ALA A 980 5.05 61.34 17.83
C ALA A 980 3.87 61.68 18.74
N LEU A 981 3.84 61.05 19.91
CA LEU A 981 2.89 61.27 21.00
C LEU A 981 3.47 62.20 22.07
N GLY A 982 4.79 62.16 22.29
CA GLY A 982 5.48 62.98 23.27
C GLY A 982 6.99 62.76 23.26
N GLY A 983 7.70 63.60 24.02
CA GLY A 983 9.16 63.58 24.12
C GLY A 983 9.87 64.77 23.44
N ASN A 984 11.19 64.70 23.43
CA ASN A 984 12.16 65.66 22.90
C ASN A 984 13.22 65.03 21.96
N LEU A 985 13.50 63.72 22.04
CA LEU A 985 14.58 63.06 21.30
C LEU A 985 14.50 63.29 19.78
N TYR A 986 13.30 63.16 19.20
CA TYR A 986 13.06 63.41 17.78
C TYR A 986 12.25 64.69 17.52
N GLU A 987 12.24 65.63 18.48
CA GLU A 987 11.57 66.95 18.43
C GLU A 987 10.15 66.91 17.82
N ARG A 988 9.39 65.86 18.18
CA ARG A 988 8.02 65.57 17.71
C ARG A 988 7.85 65.47 16.19
N GLY A 989 8.91 65.08 15.48
CA GLY A 989 8.92 64.90 14.03
C GLY A 989 8.07 63.71 13.58
N ASN A 990 7.05 63.99 12.76
CA ASN A 990 6.11 63.03 12.19
C ASN A 990 6.39 62.81 10.70
N GLY A 991 5.97 61.67 10.15
CA GLY A 991 5.99 61.45 8.69
C GLY A 991 6.16 60.01 8.27
N VAL A 992 6.52 59.81 7.00
CA VAL A 992 6.72 58.46 6.43
C VAL A 992 8.16 57.99 6.61
N LEU A 993 8.32 56.81 7.21
CA LEU A 993 9.53 55.99 7.20
C LEU A 993 9.42 54.94 6.09
N LEU A 994 10.52 54.70 5.37
CA LEU A 994 10.70 53.56 4.47
C LEU A 994 11.83 52.69 5.02
N GLY A 995 11.68 51.36 4.97
CA GLY A 995 12.70 50.41 5.36
C GLY A 995 12.77 49.23 4.39
N VAL A 996 13.98 48.80 4.05
CA VAL A 996 14.28 47.57 3.31
C VAL A 996 15.25 46.75 4.17
N GLU A 997 15.04 45.44 4.26
CA GLU A 997 15.87 44.51 5.03
C GLU A 997 15.97 43.18 4.27
N MET A 998 17.18 42.77 3.92
CA MET A 998 17.49 41.52 3.23
C MET A 998 18.39 40.68 4.14
N ASN A 999 17.90 39.53 4.56
CA ASN A 999 18.66 38.51 5.29
C ASN A 999 18.90 37.32 4.37
N PHE A 1000 20.05 36.66 4.50
CA PHE A 1000 20.36 35.37 3.89
C PHE A 1000 21.35 34.59 4.76
#